data_AF-A0A2V9KZ36-F1
#
_entry.id   AF-A0A2V9KZ36-F1
#
_cell.length_a   1.000
_cell.length_b   1.000
_cell.length_c   1.000
_cell.angle_alpha   90.00
_cell.angle_beta   90.00
_cell.angle_gamma   90.00
#
_symmetry.space_group_name_H-M   'P 1'
#
loop_
_entity.id
_entity.type
_entity.pdbx_description
1 polymer ?
#
loop_
_entity_poly.entity_id
_entity_poly.type
_entity_poly.pdbx_seq_one_letter_code
_entity_poly.pdbx_strand_id
1 'polypeptide(L)'
;NPDLPPEFERIINKALEKDCDLRYQHASDIRTDLKRLRRDTDSGRSARVEEGSILPPPETAPERPERPQAAAPSLPQTKRRATLAAVALGVVAMAILAYLLTRPPPPPRVSGYVQITSDGRPKFGLVTDGSRLYFQEVVSSRMSIVQVSAIGGETAVIAVPSRAPLDVSLADIAPNRSELLIIPFSGTDAEAPLWFLPIPAGTPRRLGDLRGHDGTWSPDGQRIAYADSQDLYVARSDGSESHKLTRLPGTPYWPRWSPDGRVLRLTVSDAKSNSSSLWQVSADGSNLHQLITGWNNPPAECCGNWTPDGKYFVFASTRSTKSDVWAIREKGSFLQKASREPVRLTAGPMNFQMPVPSTDEKKLFVIGSQPRGELVRYDLKTHQYAPYLSGISASDFDFSRDGEWVVYVTLPEGTLWRSRVDGSERLQLSFPPMQAALPRWSPNRKQIAFMATAPGKPWKIYLVSADGGTPQQVMPEERHEADPNWSADGHSLVFGGAPWAQGWIAGGTAIHVLDMKTHQVSTLPGSEGLYSPRWSPDGRHIVAQPANSQKFLIFDWNSQKWADLASVPAGMFAFSRDGNFIYFDGFTADAGFFRLRISDRRVERLVSWKDLRRANGPLGLWVGQAPDGSPLVVRDVGTQEAYALDWEAP
;
A
#
# COMPACT_ATOMS: atom_id res chain seq x y z
N ASN A 1 5.42 39.25 20.50
CA ASN A 1 4.50 38.79 21.57
C ASN A 1 4.88 39.58 22.82
N PRO A 2 4.03 40.48 23.35
CA PRO A 2 4.44 41.43 24.38
C PRO A 2 4.83 40.81 25.73
N ASP A 3 4.56 39.52 25.93
CA ASP A 3 4.90 38.78 27.17
C ASP A 3 6.22 37.99 27.08
N LEU A 4 7.00 38.11 26.00
CA LEU A 4 8.30 37.44 25.90
C LEU A 4 9.41 38.30 26.54
N PRO A 5 10.33 37.71 27.32
CA PRO A 5 11.51 38.41 27.79
C PRO A 5 12.28 39.00 26.59
N PRO A 6 12.65 40.29 26.59
CA PRO A 6 13.28 40.95 25.44
C PRO A 6 14.52 40.21 24.92
N GLU A 7 15.26 39.57 25.83
CA GLU A 7 16.45 38.81 25.51
C GLU A 7 16.14 37.45 24.85
N PHE A 8 14.96 36.87 25.10
CA PHE A 8 14.50 35.69 24.37
C PHE A 8 14.13 36.04 22.93
N GLU A 9 13.46 37.17 22.72
CA GLU A 9 13.12 37.66 21.39
C GLU A 9 14.40 37.97 20.57
N ARG A 10 15.44 38.52 21.21
CA ARG A 10 16.77 38.69 20.59
C ARG A 10 17.37 37.36 20.11
N ILE A 11 17.28 36.30 20.92
CA ILE A 11 17.81 34.97 20.56
C ILE A 11 17.05 34.38 19.36
N ILE A 12 15.72 34.49 19.35
CA ILE A 12 14.88 34.03 18.23
C ILE A 12 15.22 34.79 16.95
N ASN A 13 15.28 36.12 17.01
CA ASN A 13 15.56 36.94 15.83
C ASN A 13 16.95 36.64 15.27
N LYS A 14 17.96 36.47 16.12
CA LYS A 14 19.30 36.07 15.66
C LYS A 14 19.34 34.65 15.08
N ALA A 15 18.51 33.73 15.55
CA ALA A 15 18.40 32.39 14.97
C ALA A 15 17.68 32.38 13.62
N LEU A 16 16.80 33.36 13.37
CA LEU A 16 16.05 33.54 12.13
C LEU A 16 16.71 34.53 11.16
N GLU A 17 17.90 35.03 11.49
CA GLU A 17 18.62 36.00 10.65
C GLU A 17 18.91 35.43 9.26
N LYS A 18 18.67 36.24 8.22
CA LYS A 18 18.79 35.80 6.82
C LYS A 18 20.22 35.80 6.35
N ASP A 19 21.03 36.74 6.86
CA ASP A 19 22.47 36.74 6.63
C ASP A 19 23.11 35.59 7.42
N CYS A 20 23.78 34.70 6.69
CA CYS A 20 24.38 33.54 7.29
C CYS A 20 25.49 33.90 8.27
N ASP A 21 26.24 35.00 8.10
CA ASP A 21 27.36 35.35 8.98
C ASP A 21 26.91 35.95 10.33
N LEU A 22 25.71 36.54 10.36
CA LEU A 22 25.12 37.15 11.55
C LEU A 22 24.24 36.19 12.36
N ARG A 23 23.82 35.07 11.75
CA ARG A 23 23.08 33.98 12.39
C ARG A 23 24.00 33.10 13.25
N TYR A 24 23.42 32.34 14.18
CA TYR A 24 24.16 31.29 14.88
C TYR A 24 24.68 30.21 13.93
N GLN A 25 25.98 29.92 14.00
CA GLN A 25 26.62 28.87 13.19
C GLN A 25 26.45 27.48 13.78
N HIS A 26 26.35 27.39 15.11
CA HIS A 26 26.25 26.12 15.81
C HIS A 26 25.12 26.11 16.84
N ALA A 27 24.41 24.98 16.94
CA ALA A 27 23.33 24.79 17.91
C ALA A 27 23.82 24.88 19.38
N SER A 28 25.12 24.68 19.62
CA SER A 28 25.76 24.89 20.93
C SER A 28 25.66 26.33 21.42
N ASP A 29 25.67 27.29 20.50
CA ASP A 29 25.72 28.72 20.83
C ASP A 29 24.33 29.21 21.24
N ILE A 30 23.31 28.77 20.51
CA ILE A 30 21.89 28.96 20.88
C ILE A 30 21.63 28.36 22.26
N ARG A 31 22.10 27.13 22.50
CA ARG A 31 21.96 26.46 23.80
C ARG A 31 22.62 27.24 24.94
N THR A 32 23.75 27.90 24.67
CA THR A 32 24.49 28.67 25.67
C THR A 32 23.74 29.95 26.05
N ASP A 33 23.23 30.68 25.06
CA ASP A 33 22.45 31.90 25.31
C ASP A 33 21.12 31.60 26.00
N LEU A 34 20.45 30.50 25.65
CA LEU A 34 19.23 30.05 26.35
C LEU A 34 19.52 29.65 27.82
N LYS A 35 20.68 29.05 28.10
CA LYS A 35 21.08 28.73 29.47
C LYS A 35 21.37 29.99 30.29
N ARG A 36 21.97 31.02 29.69
CA ARG A 36 22.17 32.33 30.34
C ARG A 36 20.85 33.00 30.66
N LEU A 37 19.95 33.09 29.68
CA LEU A 37 18.63 33.67 29.87
C LEU A 37 17.84 32.97 30.99
N ARG A 38 17.90 31.64 31.04
CA ARG A 38 17.27 30.86 32.11
C ARG A 38 17.87 31.21 33.47
N ARG A 39 19.20 31.27 33.58
CA ARG A 39 19.88 31.66 34.82
C ARG A 39 19.47 33.07 35.27
N ASP A 40 19.41 34.01 34.34
CA ASP A 40 19.18 35.41 34.66
C ASP A 40 17.70 35.63 35.02
N THR A 41 16.76 34.94 34.36
CA THR A 41 15.33 34.86 34.74
C THR A 41 15.13 34.21 36.11
N ASP A 42 15.83 33.10 36.40
CA ASP A 42 15.76 32.41 37.70
C ASP A 42 16.38 33.23 38.85
N SER A 43 17.22 34.23 38.53
CA SER A 43 17.92 35.08 39.52
C SER A 43 17.22 36.41 39.84
N GLY A 44 16.09 36.74 39.18
CA GLY A 44 15.25 37.89 39.52
C GLY A 44 15.86 39.28 39.29
N ARG A 45 16.93 39.40 38.48
CA ARG A 45 17.51 40.70 38.11
C ARG A 45 16.80 41.29 36.88
N SER A 46 15.69 41.98 37.12
CA SER A 46 15.19 43.00 36.19
C SER A 46 15.60 44.38 36.71
N ALA A 47 16.29 45.14 35.86
CA ALA A 47 16.82 46.46 36.15
C ALA A 47 15.70 47.46 36.48
N ARG A 48 15.94 48.24 37.55
CA ARG A 48 15.14 49.39 37.98
C ARG A 48 15.69 50.62 37.27
N VAL A 49 14.84 51.37 36.56
CA VAL A 49 15.15 52.71 36.06
C VAL A 49 14.39 53.70 36.93
N GLU A 50 15.11 54.68 37.49
CA GLU A 50 14.59 55.80 38.27
C GLU A 50 14.20 56.97 37.36
N GLU A 51 13.05 57.59 37.66
CA GLU A 51 12.64 58.98 37.41
C GLU A 51 11.50 59.24 38.43
N GLY A 52 11.35 60.33 39.20
CA GLY A 52 11.85 61.69 39.06
C GLY A 52 10.69 62.69 39.32
N SER A 53 10.27 62.85 40.59
CA SER A 53 9.68 64.05 41.24
C SER A 53 8.43 64.81 40.71
N ILE A 54 7.45 65.11 41.61
CA ILE A 54 6.88 66.43 42.03
C ILE A 54 5.35 66.35 42.43
N LEU A 55 5.08 66.40 43.76
CA LEU A 55 4.06 67.11 44.62
C LEU A 55 2.63 67.54 44.13
N PRO A 56 1.62 67.88 45.01
CA PRO A 56 1.17 67.33 46.31
C PRO A 56 -0.42 67.35 46.49
N PRO A 57 -1.07 67.51 47.69
CA PRO A 57 -2.10 66.59 48.23
C PRO A 57 -3.52 67.23 48.39
N PRO A 58 -4.52 66.52 48.97
CA PRO A 58 -4.94 66.79 50.37
C PRO A 58 -5.53 65.51 51.04
N GLU A 59 -5.92 65.39 52.32
CA GLU A 59 -5.86 66.16 53.57
C GLU A 59 -6.14 65.15 54.71
N THR A 60 -5.59 65.44 55.88
CA THR A 60 -5.69 64.77 57.19
C THR A 60 -7.10 64.78 57.79
N ALA A 61 -7.56 63.81 58.62
CA ALA A 61 -7.24 63.63 60.05
C ALA A 61 -8.26 62.65 60.71
N PRO A 62 -8.18 62.27 62.00
CA PRO A 62 -7.04 62.04 62.88
C PRO A 62 -7.05 60.66 63.59
N GLU A 63 -5.94 60.42 64.29
CA GLU A 63 -5.55 59.28 65.11
C GLU A 63 -6.49 58.93 66.28
N ARG A 64 -6.38 57.66 66.69
CA ARG A 64 -6.99 57.08 67.89
C ARG A 64 -5.89 56.90 68.95
N PRO A 65 -6.09 57.24 70.24
CA PRO A 65 -5.12 56.93 71.28
C PRO A 65 -5.21 55.46 71.70
N GLU A 66 -4.04 54.90 72.00
CA GLU A 66 -3.76 53.51 72.36
C GLU A 66 -4.42 53.02 73.67
N ARG A 67 -4.70 51.71 73.73
CA ARG A 67 -4.72 50.88 74.95
C ARG A 67 -4.60 49.38 74.57
N PRO A 68 -4.17 48.49 75.50
CA PRO A 68 -2.91 47.77 75.39
C PRO A 68 -3.01 46.41 74.67
N GLN A 69 -1.86 45.98 74.16
CA GLN A 69 -1.60 44.67 73.58
C GLN A 69 -2.08 43.51 74.49
N ALA A 70 -2.95 42.67 73.93
CA ALA A 70 -3.03 41.27 74.33
C ALA A 70 -2.17 40.46 73.34
N ALA A 71 -1.10 39.88 73.86
CA ALA A 71 -0.22 38.99 73.10
C ALA A 71 -1.01 37.76 72.61
N ALA A 72 -1.18 37.65 71.29
CA ALA A 72 -1.52 36.37 70.67
C ALA A 72 -0.23 35.53 70.56
N PRO A 73 -0.25 34.23 70.86
CA PRO A 73 0.95 33.40 70.82
C PRO A 73 1.46 33.29 69.38
N SER A 74 2.63 33.88 69.13
CA SER A 74 3.34 33.70 67.86
C SER A 74 4.05 32.34 67.88
N LEU A 75 3.65 31.44 66.98
CA LEU A 75 4.44 30.24 66.71
C LEU A 75 5.84 30.65 66.20
N PRO A 76 6.94 30.02 66.66
CA PRO A 76 8.30 30.44 66.31
C PRO A 76 8.51 30.38 64.80
N GLN A 77 9.09 31.44 64.20
CA GLN A 77 9.26 31.64 62.75
C GLN A 77 9.92 30.45 62.02
N THR A 78 10.75 29.66 62.72
CA THR A 78 11.38 28.43 62.23
C THR A 78 10.37 27.31 61.93
N LYS A 79 9.32 27.15 62.74
CA LYS A 79 8.26 26.15 62.49
C LYS A 79 7.45 26.53 61.25
N ARG A 80 7.13 27.81 61.04
CA ARG A 80 6.38 28.29 59.86
C ARG A 80 7.14 28.09 58.56
N ARG A 81 8.47 28.33 58.55
CA ARG A 81 9.34 28.05 57.40
C ARG A 81 9.48 26.54 57.13
N ALA A 82 9.58 25.72 58.16
CA ALA A 82 9.61 24.26 58.02
C ALA A 82 8.29 23.70 57.46
N THR A 83 7.13 24.21 57.92
CA THR A 83 5.82 23.82 57.37
C THR A 83 5.66 24.25 55.91
N LEU A 84 6.09 25.46 55.55
CA LEU A 84 6.07 25.93 54.16
C LEU A 84 6.99 25.10 53.25
N ALA A 85 8.18 24.72 53.72
CA ALA A 85 9.09 23.85 52.99
C ALA A 85 8.51 22.43 52.81
N ALA A 86 7.87 21.87 53.84
CA ALA A 86 7.20 20.57 53.77
C ALA A 86 6.01 20.58 52.79
N VAL A 87 5.22 21.66 52.78
CA VAL A 87 4.14 21.86 51.81
C VAL A 87 4.69 21.99 50.40
N ALA A 88 5.76 22.77 50.20
CA ALA A 88 6.40 22.90 48.88
C ALA A 88 6.97 21.56 48.38
N LEU A 89 7.62 20.78 49.24
CA LEU A 89 8.07 19.41 48.93
C LEU A 89 6.90 18.48 48.59
N GLY A 90 5.78 18.58 49.32
CA GLY A 90 4.56 17.84 49.03
C GLY A 90 3.97 18.20 47.66
N VAL A 91 3.94 19.49 47.31
CA VAL A 91 3.47 19.97 46.00
C VAL A 91 4.40 19.51 44.88
N VAL A 92 5.73 19.56 45.08
CA VAL A 92 6.70 19.05 44.10
C VAL A 92 6.58 17.54 43.94
N ALA A 93 6.43 16.79 45.03
CA ALA A 93 6.21 15.34 44.97
C ALA A 93 4.91 14.99 44.24
N MET A 94 3.82 15.73 44.51
CA MET A 94 2.55 15.59 43.79
C MET A 94 2.67 15.97 42.33
N ALA A 95 3.42 17.02 41.99
CA ALA A 95 3.67 17.43 40.61
C ALA A 95 4.53 16.41 39.85
N ILE A 96 5.54 15.83 40.50
CA ILE A 96 6.35 14.74 39.93
C ILE A 96 5.49 13.49 39.75
N LEU A 97 4.67 13.12 40.74
CA LEU A 97 3.77 11.97 40.64
C LEU A 97 2.73 12.19 39.54
N ALA A 98 2.12 13.37 39.46
CA ALA A 98 1.22 13.75 38.39
C ALA A 98 1.92 13.70 37.03
N TYR A 99 3.15 14.22 36.92
CA TYR A 99 3.95 14.14 35.69
C TYR A 99 4.25 12.69 35.29
N LEU A 100 4.67 11.83 36.23
CA LEU A 100 4.95 10.42 35.96
C LEU A 100 3.68 9.64 35.56
N LEU A 101 2.54 9.93 36.17
CA LEU A 101 1.26 9.28 35.87
C LEU A 101 0.64 9.78 34.56
N THR A 102 0.89 11.03 34.17
CA THR A 102 0.35 11.66 32.95
C THR A 102 1.30 11.60 31.75
N ARG A 103 2.59 11.31 31.95
CA ARG A 103 3.56 11.20 30.87
C ARG A 103 3.18 10.04 29.94
N PRO A 104 3.09 10.27 28.61
CA PRO A 104 2.83 9.19 27.68
C PRO A 104 3.99 8.17 27.73
N PRO A 105 3.68 6.87 27.73
CA PRO A 105 4.71 5.83 27.63
C PRO A 105 5.50 6.00 26.32
N PRO A 106 6.75 5.50 26.25
CA PRO A 106 7.51 5.59 25.02
C PRO A 106 6.75 4.94 23.84
N PRO A 107 6.98 5.39 22.60
CA PRO A 107 6.39 4.71 21.45
C PRO A 107 6.93 3.28 21.33
N PRO A 108 6.15 2.33 20.79
CA PRO A 108 6.66 1.02 20.46
C PRO A 108 7.74 1.13 19.38
N ARG A 109 8.70 0.21 19.38
CA ARG A 109 9.80 0.19 18.42
C ARG A 109 10.20 -1.22 18.02
N VAL A 110 10.92 -1.30 16.91
CA VAL A 110 11.60 -2.51 16.45
C VAL A 110 13.10 -2.32 16.66
N SER A 111 13.74 -3.24 17.38
CA SER A 111 15.19 -3.17 17.67
C SER A 111 16.06 -4.01 16.73
N GLY A 112 15.47 -5.02 16.10
CA GLY A 112 16.17 -5.93 15.18
C GLY A 112 15.21 -6.74 14.33
N TYR A 113 15.76 -7.50 13.39
CA TYR A 113 15.01 -8.47 12.60
C TYR A 113 15.84 -9.71 12.26
N VAL A 114 15.16 -10.84 12.11
CA VAL A 114 15.72 -12.11 11.67
C VAL A 114 14.90 -12.64 10.49
N GLN A 115 15.58 -13.10 9.46
CA GLN A 115 14.96 -13.75 8.31
C GLN A 115 14.56 -15.19 8.66
N ILE A 116 13.30 -15.56 8.40
CA ILE A 116 12.71 -16.87 8.74
C ILE A 116 12.79 -17.83 7.56
N THR A 117 12.48 -17.35 6.35
CA THR A 117 12.54 -18.14 5.11
C THR A 117 13.67 -17.66 4.21
N SER A 118 14.15 -18.51 3.32
CA SER A 118 15.23 -18.17 2.36
C SER A 118 15.03 -18.85 0.99
N ASP A 119 13.77 -19.08 0.62
CA ASP A 119 13.40 -19.82 -0.59
C ASP A 119 13.18 -18.92 -1.82
N GLY A 120 13.17 -17.59 -1.64
CA GLY A 120 12.91 -16.62 -2.69
C GLY A 120 11.56 -16.83 -3.38
N ARG A 121 10.55 -17.36 -2.70
CA ARG A 121 9.21 -17.55 -3.30
C ARG A 121 8.28 -16.42 -2.87
N PRO A 122 7.39 -15.94 -3.77
CA PRO A 122 6.39 -14.96 -3.38
C PRO A 122 5.46 -15.47 -2.28
N LYS A 123 5.21 -14.65 -1.26
CA LYS A 123 4.43 -14.97 -0.07
C LYS A 123 3.21 -14.08 0.07
N PHE A 124 2.06 -14.69 0.31
CA PHE A 124 0.76 -14.02 0.48
C PHE A 124 0.04 -14.59 1.69
N GLY A 125 -0.73 -13.78 2.41
CA GLY A 125 -1.29 -14.24 3.69
C GLY A 125 -0.18 -14.37 4.74
N LEU A 126 -0.54 -14.18 6.01
CA LEU A 126 0.33 -14.57 7.12
C LEU A 126 -0.54 -14.76 8.36
N VAL A 127 -0.42 -15.93 8.99
CA VAL A 127 -0.97 -16.21 10.33
C VAL A 127 0.02 -17.08 11.11
N THR A 128 -0.17 -17.22 12.42
CA THR A 128 0.71 -18.01 13.28
C THR A 128 -0.06 -18.76 14.36
N ASP A 129 0.43 -19.95 14.71
CA ASP A 129 0.03 -20.69 15.93
C ASP A 129 0.94 -20.39 17.13
N GLY A 130 1.97 -19.55 16.94
CA GLY A 130 3.03 -19.23 17.90
C GLY A 130 4.33 -20.01 17.65
N SER A 131 4.24 -21.28 17.24
CA SER A 131 5.39 -22.14 16.96
C SER A 131 5.77 -22.18 15.46
N ARG A 132 4.79 -21.90 14.60
CA ARG A 132 4.88 -21.94 13.14
C ARG A 132 4.21 -20.71 12.53
N LEU A 133 4.67 -20.36 11.33
CA LEU A 133 4.01 -19.42 10.46
C LEU A 133 3.33 -20.19 9.33
N TYR A 134 2.15 -19.71 8.95
CA TYR A 134 1.39 -20.20 7.81
C TYR A 134 1.15 -19.05 6.85
N PHE A 135 1.45 -19.29 5.58
CA PHE A 135 1.26 -18.33 4.50
C PHE A 135 1.09 -19.11 3.18
N GLN A 136 0.86 -18.41 2.10
CA GLN A 136 0.65 -18.99 0.78
C GLN A 136 1.87 -18.72 -0.09
N GLU A 137 2.22 -19.70 -0.91
CA GLU A 137 3.24 -19.59 -1.95
C GLU A 137 2.72 -20.14 -3.26
N VAL A 138 3.28 -19.65 -4.37
CA VAL A 138 3.08 -20.28 -5.68
C VAL A 138 3.99 -21.50 -5.78
N VAL A 139 3.42 -22.70 -5.59
CA VAL A 139 4.12 -23.98 -5.70
C VAL A 139 3.56 -24.74 -6.89
N SER A 140 4.42 -25.12 -7.84
CA SER A 140 4.00 -25.85 -9.07
C SER A 140 2.84 -25.16 -9.80
N SER A 141 2.92 -23.83 -9.95
CA SER A 141 1.90 -22.97 -10.59
C SER A 141 0.55 -22.91 -9.85
N ARG A 142 0.51 -23.20 -8.55
CA ARG A 142 -0.70 -23.14 -7.72
C ARG A 142 -0.46 -22.33 -6.46
N MET A 143 -1.43 -21.54 -6.05
CA MET A 143 -1.42 -20.89 -4.74
C MET A 143 -1.68 -21.95 -3.66
N SER A 144 -0.63 -22.34 -2.94
CA SER A 144 -0.67 -23.41 -1.94
C SER A 144 -0.34 -22.85 -0.57
N ILE A 145 -1.00 -23.37 0.48
CA ILE A 145 -0.65 -23.04 1.86
C ILE A 145 0.62 -23.79 2.23
N VAL A 146 1.59 -23.06 2.80
CA VAL A 146 2.84 -23.59 3.32
C VAL A 146 3.00 -23.21 4.79
N GLN A 147 3.86 -23.96 5.48
CA GLN A 147 4.24 -23.68 6.86
C GLN A 147 5.76 -23.68 7.03
N VAL A 148 6.23 -22.92 8.02
CA VAL A 148 7.63 -22.91 8.48
C VAL A 148 7.68 -22.73 9.99
N SER A 149 8.77 -23.17 10.63
CA SER A 149 9.00 -22.86 12.05
C SER A 149 9.14 -21.36 12.27
N ALA A 150 8.59 -20.84 13.37
CA ALA A 150 8.69 -19.43 13.75
C ALA A 150 10.13 -18.95 14.05
N ILE A 151 11.09 -19.88 14.20
CA ILE A 151 12.52 -19.58 14.34
C ILE A 151 13.31 -19.73 13.03
N GLY A 152 12.64 -20.10 11.93
CA GLY A 152 13.24 -20.28 10.61
C GLY A 152 13.46 -21.73 10.23
N GLY A 153 13.66 -21.95 8.93
CA GLY A 153 13.91 -23.28 8.35
C GLY A 153 13.30 -23.44 6.97
N GLU A 154 13.23 -24.70 6.51
CA GLU A 154 12.60 -25.05 5.24
C GLU A 154 11.07 -24.95 5.33
N THR A 155 10.46 -24.52 4.22
CA THR A 155 9.00 -24.47 4.08
C THR A 155 8.45 -25.84 3.70
N ALA A 156 7.27 -26.18 4.23
CA ALA A 156 6.55 -27.41 3.92
C ALA A 156 5.13 -27.10 3.44
N VAL A 157 4.73 -27.68 2.31
CA VAL A 157 3.37 -27.54 1.77
C VAL A 157 2.37 -28.28 2.65
N ILE A 158 1.25 -27.64 2.98
CA ILE A 158 0.10 -28.28 3.61
C ILE A 158 -0.81 -28.81 2.50
N ALA A 159 -0.91 -30.13 2.41
CA ALA A 159 -1.82 -30.76 1.46
C ALA A 159 -3.27 -30.39 1.83
N VAL A 160 -4.01 -29.84 0.87
CA VAL A 160 -5.47 -29.66 0.98
C VAL A 160 -6.11 -30.82 0.20
N PRO A 161 -6.73 -31.81 0.88
CA PRO A 161 -7.41 -32.92 0.21
C PRO A 161 -8.64 -32.41 -0.55
N SER A 162 -8.50 -32.05 -1.82
CA SER A 162 -9.61 -31.66 -2.70
C SER A 162 -9.71 -32.56 -3.92
N ARG A 163 -10.95 -32.81 -4.38
CA ARG A 163 -11.23 -33.53 -5.65
C ARG A 163 -11.05 -32.64 -6.89
N ALA A 164 -10.86 -31.33 -6.71
CA ALA A 164 -10.70 -30.36 -7.77
C ALA A 164 -9.51 -29.42 -7.50
N PRO A 165 -8.77 -29.03 -8.54
CA PRO A 165 -7.57 -28.19 -8.44
C PRO A 165 -7.90 -26.70 -8.22
N LEU A 166 -8.35 -26.30 -7.02
CA LEU A 166 -8.65 -24.90 -6.69
C LEU A 166 -7.45 -24.20 -6.04
N ASP A 167 -7.24 -22.91 -6.35
CA ASP A 167 -6.34 -22.05 -5.58
C ASP A 167 -6.99 -21.72 -4.24
N VAL A 168 -6.21 -21.56 -3.18
CA VAL A 168 -6.74 -21.41 -1.81
C VAL A 168 -6.19 -20.16 -1.16
N SER A 169 -7.08 -19.24 -0.77
CA SER A 169 -6.80 -18.06 0.05
C SER A 169 -6.78 -18.38 1.54
N LEU A 170 -5.81 -17.82 2.27
CA LEU A 170 -5.68 -17.94 3.72
C LEU A 170 -6.24 -16.69 4.41
N ALA A 171 -7.37 -16.83 5.10
CA ALA A 171 -8.07 -15.68 5.70
C ALA A 171 -7.67 -15.46 7.18
N ASP A 172 -7.68 -16.52 7.98
CA ASP A 172 -7.41 -16.46 9.42
C ASP A 172 -7.03 -17.83 10.02
N ILE A 173 -6.65 -17.84 11.30
CA ILE A 173 -6.45 -19.04 12.12
C ILE A 173 -7.41 -19.02 13.31
N ALA A 174 -8.00 -20.17 13.64
CA ALA A 174 -8.91 -20.29 14.78
C ALA A 174 -8.21 -19.94 16.10
N PRO A 175 -8.91 -19.39 17.11
CA PRO A 175 -8.30 -19.00 18.39
C PRO A 175 -7.63 -20.17 19.13
N ASN A 176 -8.16 -21.38 18.96
CA ASN A 176 -7.58 -22.63 19.48
C ASN A 176 -6.30 -23.08 18.75
N ARG A 177 -5.93 -22.40 17.66
CA ARG A 177 -4.75 -22.65 16.82
C ARG A 177 -4.68 -24.04 16.19
N SER A 178 -5.83 -24.70 16.02
CA SER A 178 -5.90 -26.05 15.43
C SER A 178 -6.57 -26.09 14.05
N GLU A 179 -7.13 -24.98 13.57
CA GLU A 179 -7.83 -24.90 12.28
C GLU A 179 -7.49 -23.60 11.55
N LEU A 180 -7.27 -23.67 10.24
CA LEU A 180 -7.13 -22.51 9.35
C LEU A 180 -8.47 -22.22 8.67
N LEU A 181 -8.85 -20.95 8.58
CA LEU A 181 -9.96 -20.48 7.73
C LEU A 181 -9.42 -20.22 6.32
N ILE A 182 -9.98 -20.94 5.34
CA ILE A 182 -9.52 -20.93 3.96
C ILE A 182 -10.68 -20.66 2.99
N ILE A 183 -10.36 -20.05 1.86
CA ILE A 183 -11.33 -19.67 0.82
C ILE A 183 -10.81 -20.17 -0.54
N PRO A 184 -11.30 -21.30 -1.06
CA PRO A 184 -10.91 -21.81 -2.38
C PRO A 184 -11.56 -21.01 -3.51
N PHE A 185 -10.77 -20.51 -4.45
CA PHE A 185 -11.22 -19.69 -5.58
C PHE A 185 -10.68 -20.22 -6.93
N SER A 186 -11.26 -19.73 -8.03
CA SER A 186 -10.85 -20.03 -9.40
C SER A 186 -10.86 -18.76 -10.24
N GLY A 187 -9.77 -18.45 -10.95
CA GLY A 187 -9.68 -17.27 -11.81
C GLY A 187 -9.84 -15.95 -11.04
N THR A 188 -10.79 -15.11 -11.45
CA THR A 188 -11.10 -13.82 -10.83
C THR A 188 -12.44 -13.83 -10.10
N ASP A 189 -12.92 -14.99 -9.66
CA ASP A 189 -14.18 -15.12 -8.91
C ASP A 189 -14.19 -14.17 -7.71
N ALA A 190 -15.23 -13.33 -7.63
CA ALA A 190 -15.32 -12.31 -6.60
C ALA A 190 -15.67 -12.88 -5.22
N GLU A 191 -16.43 -13.98 -5.14
CA GLU A 191 -16.91 -14.56 -3.87
C GLU A 191 -16.88 -16.10 -3.92
N ALA A 192 -16.35 -16.73 -2.86
CA ALA A 192 -16.12 -18.17 -2.82
C ALA A 192 -16.63 -18.81 -1.50
N PRO A 193 -16.90 -20.13 -1.47
CA PRO A 193 -17.32 -20.79 -0.23
C PRO A 193 -16.24 -20.74 0.85
N LEU A 194 -16.61 -20.56 2.12
CA LEU A 194 -15.66 -20.60 3.24
C LEU A 194 -15.49 -22.04 3.78
N TRP A 195 -14.25 -22.39 4.14
CA TRP A 195 -13.89 -23.72 4.65
C TRP A 195 -12.93 -23.63 5.83
N PHE A 196 -12.91 -24.68 6.65
CA PHE A 196 -11.86 -24.92 7.63
C PHE A 196 -10.97 -26.07 7.22
N LEU A 197 -9.68 -25.89 7.49
CA LEU A 197 -8.64 -26.89 7.32
C LEU A 197 -8.01 -27.18 8.68
N PRO A 198 -8.21 -28.38 9.26
CA PRO A 198 -7.51 -28.78 10.48
C PRO A 198 -5.99 -28.87 10.24
N ILE A 199 -5.21 -28.40 11.21
CA ILE A 199 -3.74 -28.44 11.20
C ILE A 199 -3.24 -29.31 12.38
N PRO A 200 -2.12 -30.05 12.21
CA PRO A 200 -1.25 -30.07 11.02
C PRO A 200 -1.80 -30.92 9.86
N ALA A 201 -2.84 -31.72 10.08
CA ALA A 201 -3.49 -32.53 9.05
C ALA A 201 -4.98 -32.78 9.39
N GLY A 202 -5.81 -32.92 8.37
CA GLY A 202 -7.22 -33.29 8.49
C GLY A 202 -7.99 -33.04 7.21
N THR A 203 -9.27 -33.41 7.20
CA THR A 203 -10.15 -33.19 6.04
C THR A 203 -10.78 -31.80 6.12
N PRO A 204 -10.71 -30.99 5.05
CA PRO A 204 -11.36 -29.69 5.01
C PRO A 204 -12.88 -29.84 5.17
N ARG A 205 -13.50 -28.96 5.96
CA ARG A 205 -14.96 -28.92 6.14
C ARG A 205 -15.52 -27.57 5.69
N ARG A 206 -16.61 -27.62 4.92
CA ARG A 206 -17.31 -26.41 4.46
C ARG A 206 -18.11 -25.78 5.61
N LEU A 207 -18.17 -24.46 5.62
CA LEU A 207 -18.96 -23.68 6.57
C LEU A 207 -20.37 -23.43 6.06
N GLY A 208 -21.22 -24.45 6.15
CA GLY A 208 -22.59 -24.38 5.64
C GLY A 208 -22.63 -23.90 4.19
N ASP A 209 -23.44 -22.87 3.93
CA ASP A 209 -23.56 -22.22 2.63
C ASP A 209 -22.92 -20.83 2.57
N LEU A 210 -22.08 -20.49 3.55
CA LEU A 210 -21.38 -19.21 3.55
C LEU A 210 -20.52 -19.04 2.29
N ARG A 211 -20.60 -17.85 1.69
CA ARG A 211 -19.78 -17.40 0.58
C ARG A 211 -19.25 -16.00 0.89
N GLY A 212 -18.00 -15.76 0.55
CA GLY A 212 -17.31 -14.51 0.80
C GLY A 212 -15.90 -14.49 0.21
N HIS A 213 -15.24 -13.35 0.25
CA HIS A 213 -13.86 -13.17 -0.21
C HIS A 213 -12.84 -13.06 0.93
N ASP A 214 -13.30 -12.83 2.16
CA ASP A 214 -12.46 -12.79 3.35
C ASP A 214 -13.27 -13.11 4.62
N GLY A 215 -12.60 -13.44 5.72
CA GLY A 215 -13.24 -13.69 7.00
C GLY A 215 -12.29 -13.86 8.17
N THR A 216 -12.84 -13.86 9.38
CA THR A 216 -12.09 -13.96 10.63
C THR A 216 -12.93 -14.60 11.73
N TRP A 217 -12.24 -15.30 12.64
CA TRP A 217 -12.85 -15.86 13.84
C TRP A 217 -13.06 -14.81 14.92
N SER A 218 -14.18 -14.91 15.65
CA SER A 218 -14.29 -14.22 16.92
C SER A 218 -13.28 -14.78 17.93
N PRO A 219 -12.81 -13.98 18.91
CA PRO A 219 -11.78 -14.42 19.86
C PRO A 219 -12.22 -15.61 20.73
N ASP A 220 -13.53 -15.76 20.94
CA ASP A 220 -14.16 -16.88 21.66
C ASP A 220 -14.33 -18.15 20.80
N GLY A 221 -14.07 -18.08 19.49
CA GLY A 221 -14.24 -19.19 18.55
C GLY A 221 -15.69 -19.58 18.24
N GLN A 222 -16.69 -18.79 18.66
CA GLN A 222 -18.11 -19.13 18.47
C GLN A 222 -18.73 -18.55 17.21
N ARG A 223 -18.11 -17.52 16.63
CA ARG A 223 -18.63 -16.76 15.49
C ARG A 223 -17.56 -16.54 14.44
N ILE A 224 -18.02 -16.27 13.23
CA ILE A 224 -17.20 -15.90 12.08
C ILE A 224 -17.77 -14.61 11.53
N ALA A 225 -16.91 -13.62 11.35
CA ALA A 225 -17.25 -12.46 10.53
C ALA A 225 -16.68 -12.67 9.13
N TYR A 226 -17.46 -12.39 8.09
CA TYR A 226 -17.03 -12.58 6.70
C TYR A 226 -17.54 -11.48 5.80
N ALA A 227 -16.77 -11.20 4.74
CA ALA A 227 -17.04 -10.16 3.76
C ALA A 227 -17.68 -10.76 2.50
N ASP A 228 -18.76 -10.14 2.04
CA ASP A 228 -19.43 -10.47 0.78
C ASP A 228 -19.82 -9.15 0.08
N SER A 229 -19.24 -8.92 -1.09
CA SER A 229 -19.37 -7.69 -1.86
C SER A 229 -18.97 -6.44 -1.05
N GLN A 230 -19.93 -5.61 -0.65
CA GLN A 230 -19.70 -4.42 0.19
C GLN A 230 -20.25 -4.61 1.62
N ASP A 231 -20.72 -5.80 1.95
CA ASP A 231 -21.41 -6.10 3.19
C ASP A 231 -20.52 -6.96 4.09
N LEU A 232 -20.62 -6.71 5.39
CA LEU A 232 -19.98 -7.52 6.42
C LEU A 232 -21.08 -8.31 7.13
N TYR A 233 -20.89 -9.62 7.24
CA TYR A 233 -21.81 -10.56 7.86
C TYR A 233 -21.19 -11.19 9.09
N VAL A 234 -22.04 -11.69 9.99
CA VAL A 234 -21.64 -12.53 11.12
C VAL A 234 -22.50 -13.79 11.11
N ALA A 235 -21.85 -14.93 11.29
CA ALA A 235 -22.47 -16.25 11.40
C ALA A 235 -21.89 -17.01 12.59
N ARG A 236 -22.54 -18.10 12.99
CA ARG A 236 -21.97 -19.05 13.96
C ARG A 236 -20.80 -19.81 13.34
N SER A 237 -19.96 -20.41 14.19
CA SER A 237 -18.78 -21.19 13.79
C SER A 237 -19.07 -22.43 12.93
N ASP A 238 -20.32 -22.86 12.83
CA ASP A 238 -20.79 -23.93 11.95
C ASP A 238 -21.34 -23.41 10.60
N GLY A 239 -21.39 -22.08 10.42
CA GLY A 239 -21.94 -21.42 9.25
C GLY A 239 -23.45 -21.12 9.33
N SER A 240 -24.13 -21.49 10.42
CA SER A 240 -25.55 -21.19 10.63
C SER A 240 -25.78 -19.76 11.13
N GLU A 241 -27.05 -19.34 11.14
CA GLU A 241 -27.51 -18.04 11.67
C GLU A 241 -26.76 -16.83 11.08
N SER A 242 -26.39 -16.92 9.80
CA SER A 242 -25.77 -15.79 9.11
C SER A 242 -26.73 -14.62 9.00
N HIS A 243 -26.27 -13.45 9.42
CA HIS A 243 -26.99 -12.19 9.27
C HIS A 243 -26.00 -11.07 8.93
N LYS A 244 -26.53 -10.08 8.21
CA LYS A 244 -25.76 -8.88 7.86
C LYS A 244 -25.49 -8.06 9.11
N LEU A 245 -24.22 -7.73 9.34
CA LEU A 245 -23.78 -6.86 10.42
C LEU A 245 -23.88 -5.39 10.00
N THR A 246 -23.31 -5.04 8.84
CA THR A 246 -23.36 -3.67 8.31
C THR A 246 -23.00 -3.62 6.81
N ARG A 247 -23.25 -2.46 6.18
CA ARG A 247 -22.82 -2.16 4.80
C ARG A 247 -21.69 -1.14 4.82
N LEU A 248 -20.62 -1.40 4.07
CA LEU A 248 -19.46 -0.54 3.95
C LEU A 248 -19.54 0.35 2.71
N PRO A 249 -18.83 1.50 2.69
CA PRO A 249 -18.79 2.38 1.51
C PRO A 249 -17.93 1.82 0.35
N GLY A 250 -17.13 0.78 0.61
CA GLY A 250 -16.30 0.08 -0.36
C GLY A 250 -16.20 -1.41 -0.02
N THR A 251 -15.30 -2.13 -0.67
CA THR A 251 -15.14 -3.58 -0.48
C THR A 251 -14.30 -3.86 0.78
N PRO A 252 -14.83 -4.61 1.77
CA PRO A 252 -14.14 -4.88 3.03
C PRO A 252 -13.19 -6.07 2.96
N TYR A 253 -11.93 -5.89 3.35
CA TYR A 253 -10.90 -6.93 3.43
C TYR A 253 -10.24 -6.97 4.81
N TRP A 254 -9.63 -8.10 5.15
CA TRP A 254 -8.94 -8.37 6.42
C TRP A 254 -9.73 -7.93 7.66
N PRO A 255 -10.97 -8.43 7.85
CA PRO A 255 -11.67 -8.20 9.11
C PRO A 255 -10.88 -8.82 10.26
N ARG A 256 -10.79 -8.13 11.39
CA ARG A 256 -10.10 -8.57 12.61
C ARG A 256 -10.87 -8.13 13.85
N TRP A 257 -11.31 -9.09 14.64
CA TRP A 257 -11.89 -8.81 15.96
C TRP A 257 -10.84 -8.27 16.92
N SER A 258 -11.24 -7.31 17.75
CA SER A 258 -10.45 -6.95 18.93
C SER A 258 -10.35 -8.14 19.87
N PRO A 259 -9.26 -8.29 20.66
CA PRO A 259 -9.10 -9.42 21.58
C PRO A 259 -10.24 -9.54 22.62
N ASP A 260 -10.91 -8.43 22.94
CA ASP A 260 -12.08 -8.40 23.83
C ASP A 260 -13.42 -8.66 23.12
N GLY A 261 -13.42 -8.89 21.81
CA GLY A 261 -14.60 -9.21 21.00
C GLY A 261 -15.60 -8.07 20.81
N ARG A 262 -15.24 -6.83 21.18
CA ARG A 262 -16.17 -5.69 21.16
C ARG A 262 -16.25 -4.95 19.83
N VAL A 263 -15.18 -4.96 19.05
CA VAL A 263 -15.11 -4.23 17.77
C VAL A 263 -14.45 -5.11 16.71
N LEU A 264 -14.79 -4.85 15.44
CA LEU A 264 -14.01 -5.32 14.31
C LEU A 264 -13.30 -4.16 13.65
N ARG A 265 -12.08 -4.43 13.19
CA ARG A 265 -11.34 -3.57 12.27
C ARG A 265 -11.16 -4.26 10.94
N LEU A 266 -11.24 -3.49 9.88
CA LEU A 266 -11.11 -3.99 8.52
C LEU A 266 -10.47 -2.93 7.64
N THR A 267 -9.94 -3.39 6.52
CA THR A 267 -9.55 -2.53 5.40
C THR A 267 -10.76 -2.34 4.51
N VAL A 268 -11.04 -1.13 4.06
CA VAL A 268 -12.05 -0.85 3.02
C VAL A 268 -11.32 -0.33 1.79
N SER A 269 -11.44 -1.06 0.70
CA SER A 269 -10.93 -0.68 -0.61
C SER A 269 -11.99 0.08 -1.38
N ASP A 270 -11.66 1.30 -1.81
CA ASP A 270 -12.50 2.10 -2.71
C ASP A 270 -11.89 2.12 -4.11
N ALA A 271 -12.55 1.41 -5.04
CA ALA A 271 -12.15 1.33 -6.43
C ALA A 271 -12.16 2.70 -7.14
N LYS A 272 -13.06 3.62 -6.75
CA LYS A 272 -13.18 4.94 -7.42
C LYS A 272 -12.00 5.84 -7.13
N SER A 273 -11.55 5.86 -5.88
CA SER A 273 -10.39 6.64 -5.45
C SER A 273 -9.09 5.83 -5.51
N ASN A 274 -9.13 4.54 -5.84
CA ASN A 274 -8.00 3.62 -5.76
C ASN A 274 -7.27 3.74 -4.41
N SER A 275 -8.04 3.74 -3.33
CA SER A 275 -7.54 3.93 -1.96
C SER A 275 -7.94 2.78 -1.05
N SER A 276 -7.16 2.57 0.01
CA SER A 276 -7.45 1.58 1.05
C SER A 276 -7.35 2.26 2.40
N SER A 277 -8.41 2.15 3.19
CA SER A 277 -8.51 2.84 4.48
C SER A 277 -8.91 1.86 5.58
N LEU A 278 -8.46 2.13 6.81
CA LEU A 278 -8.86 1.33 7.97
C LEU A 278 -10.20 1.83 8.54
N TRP A 279 -11.11 0.90 8.76
CA TRP A 279 -12.44 1.15 9.32
C TRP A 279 -12.64 0.33 10.59
N GLN A 280 -13.53 0.82 11.45
CA GLN A 280 -13.95 0.15 12.66
C GLN A 280 -15.46 0.11 12.74
N VAL A 281 -15.99 -1.02 13.22
CA VAL A 281 -17.41 -1.23 13.53
C VAL A 281 -17.53 -1.95 14.86
N SER A 282 -18.58 -1.65 15.63
CA SER A 282 -18.92 -2.40 16.84
C SER A 282 -19.36 -3.84 16.49
N ALA A 283 -19.21 -4.76 17.44
CA ALA A 283 -19.67 -6.14 17.32
C ALA A 283 -21.18 -6.30 17.04
N ASP A 284 -21.97 -5.27 17.31
CA ASP A 284 -23.42 -5.19 17.05
C ASP A 284 -23.77 -4.49 15.72
N GLY A 285 -22.76 -4.06 14.94
CA GLY A 285 -22.92 -3.36 13.66
C GLY A 285 -23.04 -1.84 13.78
N SER A 286 -23.09 -1.29 14.99
CA SER A 286 -23.12 0.15 15.24
C SER A 286 -21.74 0.81 15.11
N ASN A 287 -21.71 2.15 15.19
CA ASN A 287 -20.49 2.96 15.22
C ASN A 287 -19.51 2.68 14.08
N LEU A 288 -20.01 2.45 12.87
CA LEU A 288 -19.16 2.32 11.69
C LEU A 288 -18.49 3.66 11.37
N HIS A 289 -17.16 3.70 11.40
CA HIS A 289 -16.38 4.89 11.04
C HIS A 289 -14.97 4.55 10.56
N GLN A 290 -14.38 5.44 9.79
CA GLN A 290 -12.96 5.36 9.41
C GLN A 290 -12.10 5.62 10.66
N LEU A 291 -11.13 4.72 10.91
CA LEU A 291 -10.32 4.73 12.12
C LEU A 291 -9.34 5.89 12.17
N ILE A 292 -8.67 6.16 11.04
CA ILE A 292 -7.66 7.22 10.89
C ILE A 292 -8.03 8.04 9.66
N THR A 293 -8.33 9.32 9.86
CA THR A 293 -8.75 10.25 8.80
C THR A 293 -7.67 11.28 8.53
N GLY A 294 -7.41 11.59 7.25
CA GLY A 294 -6.49 12.66 6.83
C GLY A 294 -5.00 12.46 7.13
N TRP A 295 -4.59 11.30 7.67
CA TRP A 295 -3.19 11.03 8.03
C TRP A 295 -2.31 10.65 6.83
N ASN A 296 -2.89 9.95 5.85
CA ASN A 296 -2.29 9.64 4.57
C ASN A 296 -3.27 10.07 3.47
N ASN A 297 -2.76 10.68 2.39
CA ASN A 297 -3.62 11.24 1.34
C ASN A 297 -3.10 10.86 -0.06
N PRO A 298 -3.81 10.00 -0.80
CA PRO A 298 -4.99 9.23 -0.36
C PRO A 298 -4.62 8.20 0.74
N PRO A 299 -5.62 7.68 1.47
CA PRO A 299 -5.44 6.53 2.35
C PRO A 299 -4.86 5.31 1.61
N ALA A 300 -3.89 4.65 2.21
CA ALA A 300 -3.28 3.43 1.66
C ALA A 300 -2.86 2.48 2.80
N GLU A 301 -3.76 2.31 3.78
CA GLU A 301 -3.58 1.47 4.94
C GLU A 301 -4.30 0.13 4.74
N CYS A 302 -3.67 -0.99 5.13
CA CYS A 302 -4.30 -2.30 5.03
C CYS A 302 -3.78 -3.31 6.06
N CYS A 303 -4.44 -4.48 6.05
CA CYS A 303 -3.84 -5.75 6.44
C CYS A 303 -3.33 -5.78 7.90
N GLY A 304 -4.03 -5.07 8.79
CA GLY A 304 -3.60 -4.91 10.18
C GLY A 304 -4.05 -6.04 11.10
N ASN A 305 -3.39 -6.18 12.24
CA ASN A 305 -3.70 -7.12 13.30
C ASN A 305 -3.61 -6.47 14.68
N TRP A 306 -4.38 -7.01 15.62
CA TRP A 306 -4.33 -6.64 17.02
C TRP A 306 -3.15 -7.32 17.71
N THR A 307 -2.47 -6.61 18.63
CA THR A 307 -1.61 -7.27 19.60
C THR A 307 -2.47 -8.13 20.54
N PRO A 308 -1.96 -9.27 21.05
CA PRO A 308 -2.75 -10.17 21.92
C PRO A 308 -3.30 -9.46 23.17
N ASP A 309 -2.55 -8.54 23.77
CA ASP A 309 -2.99 -7.68 24.88
C ASP A 309 -4.03 -6.61 24.52
N GLY A 310 -4.32 -6.42 23.23
CA GLY A 310 -5.25 -5.43 22.71
C GLY A 310 -4.82 -3.97 22.92
N LYS A 311 -3.56 -3.70 23.27
CA LYS A 311 -3.06 -2.33 23.47
C LYS A 311 -2.74 -1.62 22.16
N TYR A 312 -2.37 -2.38 21.12
CA TYR A 312 -2.00 -1.83 19.82
C TYR A 312 -2.71 -2.55 18.68
N PHE A 313 -2.87 -1.81 17.59
CA PHE A 313 -3.20 -2.36 16.28
C PHE A 313 -2.05 -2.03 15.34
N VAL A 314 -1.41 -3.07 14.81
CA VAL A 314 -0.30 -2.97 13.86
C VAL A 314 -0.82 -3.13 12.46
N PHE A 315 -0.37 -2.32 11.51
CA PHE A 315 -0.89 -2.32 10.14
C PHE A 315 0.17 -1.88 9.14
N ALA A 316 -0.03 -2.19 7.86
CA ALA A 316 0.81 -1.69 6.79
C ALA A 316 0.23 -0.38 6.23
N SER A 317 1.09 0.58 5.90
CA SER A 317 0.71 1.79 5.17
C SER A 317 1.71 2.04 4.06
N THR A 318 1.18 2.29 2.86
CA THR A 318 1.96 2.54 1.65
C THR A 318 2.02 4.02 1.35
N ARG A 319 3.23 4.53 1.08
CA ARG A 319 3.46 5.90 0.63
C ARG A 319 4.27 5.85 -0.66
N SER A 320 3.70 6.37 -1.74
CA SER A 320 4.22 6.15 -3.10
C SER A 320 4.31 4.65 -3.40
N THR A 321 5.51 4.09 -3.58
CA THR A 321 5.72 2.66 -3.86
C THR A 321 6.24 1.87 -2.67
N LYS A 322 6.39 2.53 -1.50
CA LYS A 322 6.99 1.94 -0.32
C LYS A 322 5.97 1.62 0.76
N SER A 323 5.93 0.37 1.21
CA SER A 323 5.10 -0.07 2.34
C SER A 323 5.95 -0.22 3.61
N ASP A 324 5.46 0.36 4.70
CA ASP A 324 6.05 0.23 6.03
C ASP A 324 5.00 -0.26 7.02
N VAL A 325 5.45 -0.88 8.12
CA VAL A 325 4.58 -1.26 9.24
C VAL A 325 4.49 -0.12 10.25
N TRP A 326 3.28 0.12 10.72
CA TRP A 326 2.91 1.14 11.69
C TRP A 326 2.12 0.53 12.84
N ALA A 327 2.09 1.20 13.99
CA ALA A 327 1.27 0.83 15.13
C ALA A 327 0.44 2.03 15.60
N ILE A 328 -0.84 1.79 15.90
CA ILE A 328 -1.70 2.75 16.63
C ILE A 328 -2.02 2.19 18.01
N ARG A 329 -1.99 3.06 19.02
CA ARG A 329 -2.32 2.71 20.41
C ARG A 329 -3.83 2.87 20.64
N GLU A 330 -4.45 1.87 21.25
CA GLU A 330 -5.89 1.92 21.57
C GLU A 330 -6.22 2.63 22.87
N LYS A 331 -5.46 2.30 23.92
CA LYS A 331 -5.75 2.73 25.29
C LYS A 331 -4.61 3.59 25.80
N GLY A 332 -4.96 4.80 26.20
CA GLY A 332 -4.23 5.55 27.22
C GLY A 332 -4.76 5.13 28.58
N SER A 333 -3.94 5.20 29.62
CA SER A 333 -4.45 5.11 31.00
C SER A 333 -5.54 6.16 31.23
N PHE A 334 -6.44 5.97 32.20
CA PHE A 334 -7.45 6.97 32.57
C PHE A 334 -6.85 8.38 32.84
N LEU A 335 -5.58 8.42 33.24
CA LEU A 335 -4.80 9.64 33.48
C LEU A 335 -3.95 10.11 32.27
N GLN A 336 -3.86 9.33 31.20
CA GLN A 336 -3.03 9.59 30.03
C GLN A 336 -3.90 9.76 28.79
N LYS A 337 -3.79 10.91 28.14
CA LYS A 337 -4.41 11.12 26.83
C LYS A 337 -3.74 10.17 25.84
N ALA A 338 -4.48 9.18 25.33
CA ALA A 338 -3.99 8.31 24.28
C ALA A 338 -3.74 9.16 23.03
N SER A 339 -2.49 9.27 22.58
CA SER A 339 -2.25 9.74 21.21
C SER A 339 -2.65 8.61 20.27
N ARG A 340 -3.64 8.87 19.41
CA ARG A 340 -4.05 7.98 18.32
C ARG A 340 -3.21 8.20 17.05
N GLU A 341 -2.09 8.91 17.16
CA GLU A 341 -1.18 9.08 16.03
C GLU A 341 -0.43 7.78 15.76
N PRO A 342 -0.44 7.27 14.51
CA PRO A 342 0.32 6.09 14.16
C PRO A 342 1.84 6.32 14.27
N VAL A 343 2.54 5.33 14.82
CA VAL A 343 4.00 5.30 14.96
C VAL A 343 4.59 4.34 13.94
N ARG A 344 5.63 4.78 13.21
CA ARG A 344 6.33 3.95 12.23
C ARG A 344 7.26 2.96 12.92
N LEU A 345 7.19 1.69 12.55
CA LEU A 345 8.02 0.63 13.13
C LEU A 345 9.19 0.23 12.22
N THR A 346 8.99 0.23 10.90
CA THR A 346 10.00 -0.20 9.93
C THR A 346 10.53 0.97 9.11
N ALA A 347 11.80 0.92 8.74
CA ALA A 347 12.45 1.88 7.84
C ALA A 347 13.52 1.17 6.99
N GLY A 348 14.07 1.86 6.00
CA GLY A 348 15.07 1.29 5.07
C GLY A 348 14.50 0.92 3.69
N PRO A 349 15.27 0.25 2.82
CA PRO A 349 14.93 0.04 1.42
C PRO A 349 13.99 -1.16 1.15
N MET A 350 13.66 -1.95 2.18
CA MET A 350 12.71 -3.06 2.07
C MET A 350 11.29 -2.59 2.33
N ASN A 351 10.34 -3.18 1.60
CA ASN A 351 8.92 -3.07 1.89
C ASN A 351 8.55 -4.08 2.97
N PHE A 352 7.69 -3.70 3.90
CA PHE A 352 7.14 -4.60 4.91
C PHE A 352 5.63 -4.56 4.91
N GLN A 353 5.01 -5.73 4.90
CA GLN A 353 3.56 -5.91 4.87
C GLN A 353 3.13 -7.07 5.78
N MET A 354 1.82 -7.19 5.98
CA MET A 354 1.16 -8.27 6.72
C MET A 354 1.72 -8.48 8.14
N PRO A 355 1.74 -7.44 9.00
CA PRO A 355 2.25 -7.58 10.36
C PRO A 355 1.35 -8.49 11.20
N VAL A 356 1.94 -9.55 11.75
CA VAL A 356 1.26 -10.51 12.64
C VAL A 356 2.04 -10.61 13.96
N PRO A 357 1.48 -10.13 15.08
CA PRO A 357 2.07 -10.31 16.40
C PRO A 357 2.26 -11.77 16.78
N SER A 358 3.40 -12.07 17.40
CA SER A 358 3.61 -13.37 18.05
C SER A 358 2.71 -13.51 19.28
N THR A 359 2.39 -14.76 19.63
CA THR A 359 1.55 -15.07 20.78
C THR A 359 2.20 -14.73 22.13
N ASP A 360 3.53 -14.62 22.17
CA ASP A 360 4.31 -14.21 23.33
C ASP A 360 4.56 -12.69 23.42
N GLU A 361 4.04 -11.91 22.45
CA GLU A 361 4.16 -10.46 22.35
C GLU A 361 5.58 -9.91 22.26
N LYS A 362 6.57 -10.75 21.90
CA LYS A 362 7.97 -10.32 21.76
C LYS A 362 8.35 -10.03 20.31
N LYS A 363 7.57 -10.51 19.35
CA LYS A 363 7.90 -10.40 17.92
C LYS A 363 6.72 -9.92 17.09
N LEU A 364 7.06 -9.31 15.96
CA LEU A 364 6.14 -9.10 14.85
C LEU A 364 6.65 -9.89 13.65
N PHE A 365 5.86 -10.83 13.16
CA PHE A 365 6.12 -11.49 11.88
C PHE A 365 5.62 -10.60 10.75
N VAL A 366 6.41 -10.50 9.68
CA VAL A 366 6.11 -9.66 8.52
C VAL A 366 6.57 -10.35 7.24
N ILE A 367 5.95 -10.00 6.12
CA ILE A 367 6.50 -10.31 4.79
C ILE A 367 7.32 -9.09 4.35
N GLY A 368 8.62 -9.31 4.16
CA GLY A 368 9.55 -8.30 3.68
C GLY A 368 9.87 -8.52 2.21
N SER A 369 9.87 -7.47 1.39
CA SER A 369 10.20 -7.59 -0.04
C SER A 369 11.06 -6.44 -0.58
N GLN A 370 11.89 -6.77 -1.57
CA GLN A 370 12.65 -5.83 -2.38
C GLN A 370 12.49 -6.23 -3.86
N PRO A 371 11.51 -5.65 -4.57
CA PRO A 371 11.20 -6.05 -5.94
C PRO A 371 12.35 -5.66 -6.88
N ARG A 372 12.75 -6.61 -7.74
CA ARG A 372 13.67 -6.36 -8.84
C ARG A 372 13.31 -7.22 -10.04
N GLY A 373 13.24 -6.60 -11.21
CA GLY A 373 13.03 -7.29 -12.48
C GLY A 373 14.32 -7.38 -13.27
N GLU A 374 14.53 -8.49 -13.97
CA GLU A 374 15.52 -8.60 -15.04
C GLU A 374 14.79 -8.94 -16.33
N LEU A 375 14.94 -8.13 -17.36
CA LEU A 375 14.39 -8.47 -18.66
C LEU A 375 15.21 -9.61 -19.29
N VAL A 376 14.53 -10.63 -19.78
CA VAL A 376 15.17 -11.81 -20.35
C VAL A 376 14.54 -12.17 -21.68
N ARG A 377 15.39 -12.57 -22.62
CA ARG A 377 15.00 -13.09 -23.93
C ARG A 377 15.04 -14.60 -23.88
N TYR A 378 13.98 -15.24 -24.38
CA TYR A 378 13.95 -16.67 -24.58
C TYR A 378 14.30 -17.02 -26.03
N ASP A 379 15.35 -17.81 -26.21
CA ASP A 379 15.73 -18.29 -27.53
C ASP A 379 14.95 -19.57 -27.87
N LEU A 380 14.12 -19.51 -28.91
CA LEU A 380 13.23 -20.61 -29.32
C LEU A 380 13.97 -21.80 -29.94
N LYS A 381 15.24 -21.64 -30.38
CA LYS A 381 16.02 -22.72 -30.99
C LYS A 381 16.80 -23.51 -29.95
N THR A 382 17.37 -22.82 -28.98
CA THR A 382 18.20 -23.41 -27.93
C THR A 382 17.41 -23.72 -26.65
N HIS A 383 16.20 -23.16 -26.53
CA HIS A 383 15.34 -23.26 -25.35
C HIS A 383 15.97 -22.66 -24.07
N GLN A 384 16.78 -21.62 -24.23
CA GLN A 384 17.50 -20.96 -23.14
C GLN A 384 17.07 -19.52 -22.91
N TYR A 385 17.16 -19.08 -21.65
CA TYR A 385 16.98 -17.68 -21.26
C TYR A 385 18.33 -16.97 -21.25
N ALA A 386 18.39 -15.80 -21.88
CA ALA A 386 19.53 -14.89 -21.79
C ALA A 386 19.08 -13.54 -21.22
N PRO A 387 19.87 -12.90 -20.34
CA PRO A 387 19.63 -11.51 -19.96
C PRO A 387 19.54 -10.61 -21.20
N TYR A 388 18.64 -9.63 -21.15
CA TYR A 388 18.44 -8.65 -22.21
C TYR A 388 18.25 -7.28 -21.57
N LEU A 389 19.01 -6.26 -21.99
CA LEU A 389 19.08 -4.95 -21.31
C LEU A 389 19.55 -5.04 -19.83
N SER A 390 20.65 -5.76 -19.60
CA SER A 390 21.21 -5.98 -18.25
C SER A 390 21.46 -4.69 -17.47
N GLY A 391 21.23 -4.73 -16.15
CA GLY A 391 21.43 -3.58 -15.25
C GLY A 391 20.27 -2.58 -15.23
N ILE A 392 19.12 -2.93 -15.81
CA ILE A 392 17.87 -2.16 -15.73
C ILE A 392 16.82 -3.03 -15.05
N SER A 393 16.31 -2.58 -13.90
CA SER A 393 15.16 -3.18 -13.23
C SER A 393 13.87 -2.52 -13.72
N ALA A 394 13.17 -3.18 -14.64
CA ALA A 394 12.00 -2.62 -15.31
C ALA A 394 11.04 -3.68 -15.87
N SER A 395 9.83 -3.24 -16.24
CA SER A 395 8.80 -3.96 -16.98
C SER A 395 8.21 -3.10 -18.10
N ASP A 396 7.16 -3.59 -18.77
CA ASP A 396 6.38 -2.83 -19.75
C ASP A 396 7.22 -2.22 -20.88
N PHE A 397 8.08 -3.03 -21.49
CA PHE A 397 8.98 -2.57 -22.54
C PHE A 397 8.24 -2.36 -23.86
N ASP A 398 8.66 -1.35 -24.63
CA ASP A 398 8.31 -1.19 -26.03
C ASP A 398 9.51 -0.65 -26.82
N PHE A 399 9.71 -1.18 -28.03
CA PHE A 399 10.87 -0.88 -28.88
C PHE A 399 10.46 0.05 -30.00
N SER A 400 11.31 1.04 -30.30
CA SER A 400 11.13 1.86 -31.49
C SER A 400 11.16 0.99 -32.76
N ARG A 401 10.53 1.47 -33.83
CA ARG A 401 10.39 0.73 -35.09
C ARG A 401 11.74 0.31 -35.70
N ASP A 402 12.77 1.12 -35.53
CA ASP A 402 14.16 0.85 -35.94
C ASP A 402 14.91 -0.14 -35.02
N GLY A 403 14.39 -0.40 -33.81
CA GLY A 403 15.02 -1.24 -32.80
C GLY A 403 16.20 -0.60 -32.07
N GLU A 404 16.46 0.70 -32.23
CA GLU A 404 17.59 1.37 -31.57
C GLU A 404 17.25 1.87 -30.15
N TRP A 405 15.99 2.17 -29.90
CA TRP A 405 15.49 2.74 -28.66
C TRP A 405 14.48 1.83 -27.99
N VAL A 406 14.46 1.91 -26.66
CA VAL A 406 13.50 1.22 -25.83
C VAL A 406 12.90 2.20 -24.83
N VAL A 407 11.60 2.07 -24.60
CA VAL A 407 10.89 2.71 -23.49
C VAL A 407 10.44 1.62 -22.54
N TYR A 408 10.48 1.90 -21.24
CA TYR A 408 10.17 0.93 -20.20
C TYR A 408 9.72 1.62 -18.91
N VAL A 409 9.15 0.85 -17.99
CA VAL A 409 8.72 1.31 -16.67
C VAL A 409 9.61 0.70 -15.60
N THR A 410 10.22 1.51 -14.74
CA THR A 410 11.15 1.02 -13.70
C THR A 410 10.43 0.29 -12.57
N LEU A 411 11.10 -0.71 -11.99
CA LEU A 411 10.63 -1.44 -10.82
C LEU A 411 11.55 -1.18 -9.62
N PRO A 412 11.00 -0.87 -8.43
CA PRO A 412 9.56 -0.78 -8.10
C PRO A 412 8.92 0.60 -8.32
N GLU A 413 9.66 1.63 -8.75
CA GLU A 413 9.20 3.03 -8.70
C GLU A 413 8.04 3.33 -9.65
N GLY A 414 7.86 2.54 -10.71
CA GLY A 414 6.77 2.73 -11.67
C GLY A 414 6.94 3.96 -12.56
N THR A 415 8.17 4.45 -12.74
CA THR A 415 8.42 5.65 -13.57
C THR A 415 8.79 5.28 -15.00
N LEU A 416 8.43 6.13 -15.96
CA LEU A 416 8.67 5.94 -17.38
C LEU A 416 10.07 6.42 -17.74
N TRP A 417 10.81 5.59 -18.47
CA TRP A 417 12.16 5.88 -18.93
C TRP A 417 12.36 5.45 -20.38
N ARG A 418 13.30 6.10 -21.05
CA ARG A 418 13.82 5.75 -22.37
C ARG A 418 15.32 5.56 -22.29
N SER A 419 15.84 4.65 -23.10
CA SER A 419 17.28 4.51 -23.33
C SER A 419 17.56 3.93 -24.72
N ARG A 420 18.82 3.96 -25.15
CA ARG A 420 19.27 3.07 -26.22
C ARG A 420 19.18 1.61 -25.76
N VAL A 421 19.10 0.69 -26.71
CA VAL A 421 19.08 -0.76 -26.45
C VAL A 421 20.39 -1.28 -25.84
N ASP A 422 21.49 -0.53 -25.90
CA ASP A 422 22.72 -0.83 -25.16
C ASP A 422 22.69 -0.34 -23.69
N GLY A 423 21.61 0.33 -23.28
CA GLY A 423 21.41 0.88 -21.94
C GLY A 423 22.01 2.28 -21.72
N SER A 424 22.65 2.88 -22.74
CA SER A 424 23.14 4.27 -22.71
C SER A 424 22.01 5.28 -22.96
N GLU A 425 22.34 6.58 -22.83
CA GLU A 425 21.41 7.70 -23.08
C GLU A 425 20.07 7.58 -22.32
N ARG A 426 20.14 7.20 -21.03
CA ARG A 426 18.96 7.05 -20.17
C ARG A 426 18.31 8.40 -19.88
N LEU A 427 17.02 8.50 -20.13
CA LEU A 427 16.21 9.69 -19.88
C LEU A 427 14.92 9.31 -19.16
N GLN A 428 14.68 9.93 -18.01
CA GLN A 428 13.42 9.81 -17.28
C GLN A 428 12.35 10.69 -17.94
N LEU A 429 11.18 10.12 -18.21
CA LEU A 429 10.08 10.77 -18.92
C LEU A 429 8.85 11.00 -18.04
N SER A 430 8.75 10.32 -16.88
CA SER A 430 7.74 10.61 -15.87
C SER A 430 8.33 10.56 -14.47
N PHE A 431 7.71 11.27 -13.53
CA PHE A 431 8.24 11.47 -12.18
C PHE A 431 7.18 11.12 -11.11
N PRO A 432 7.60 10.64 -9.92
CA PRO A 432 6.68 10.41 -8.81
C PRO A 432 5.87 11.67 -8.47
N PRO A 433 4.60 11.53 -8.03
CA PRO A 433 3.94 10.29 -7.65
C PRO A 433 3.26 9.55 -8.81
N MET A 434 3.52 9.92 -10.07
CA MET A 434 2.97 9.25 -11.24
C MET A 434 3.55 7.83 -11.38
N GLN A 435 2.65 6.85 -11.46
CA GLN A 435 2.95 5.46 -11.81
C GLN A 435 2.50 5.23 -13.25
N ALA A 436 3.47 5.00 -14.15
CA ALA A 436 3.25 4.70 -15.56
C ALA A 436 3.07 3.19 -15.80
N ALA A 437 2.41 2.84 -16.89
CA ALA A 437 2.28 1.48 -17.39
C ALA A 437 2.09 1.49 -18.91
N LEU A 438 2.41 0.37 -19.55
CA LEU A 438 2.12 0.07 -20.97
C LEU A 438 2.48 1.21 -21.95
N PRO A 439 3.74 1.68 -21.99
CA PRO A 439 4.16 2.68 -22.95
C PRO A 439 4.21 2.13 -24.39
N ARG A 440 3.96 3.02 -25.35
CA ARG A 440 3.94 2.75 -26.78
C ARG A 440 4.59 3.88 -27.57
N TRP A 441 5.58 3.54 -28.37
CA TRP A 441 6.18 4.43 -29.34
C TRP A 441 5.18 4.87 -30.40
N SER A 442 5.16 6.16 -30.72
CA SER A 442 4.49 6.65 -31.92
C SER A 442 5.19 6.11 -33.18
N PRO A 443 4.47 5.88 -34.30
CA PRO A 443 5.09 5.38 -35.54
C PRO A 443 6.22 6.28 -36.07
N ASN A 444 6.17 7.59 -35.77
CA ASN A 444 7.18 8.57 -36.15
C ASN A 444 8.35 8.70 -35.15
N ARG A 445 8.35 7.95 -34.05
CA ARG A 445 9.38 7.93 -32.97
C ARG A 445 9.55 9.24 -32.18
N LYS A 446 8.64 10.21 -32.32
CA LYS A 446 8.76 11.51 -31.63
C LYS A 446 8.01 11.55 -30.31
N GLN A 447 7.04 10.67 -30.11
CA GLN A 447 6.17 10.68 -28.94
C GLN A 447 6.02 9.28 -28.37
N ILE A 448 5.69 9.24 -27.09
CA ILE A 448 5.36 8.03 -26.35
C ILE A 448 3.97 8.25 -25.76
N ALA A 449 3.05 7.34 -26.09
CA ALA A 449 1.77 7.23 -25.40
C ALA A 449 1.90 6.21 -24.29
N PHE A 450 1.39 6.51 -23.12
CA PHE A 450 1.42 5.58 -21.99
C PHE A 450 0.21 5.85 -21.09
N MET A 451 -0.16 4.86 -20.29
CA MET A 451 -1.16 5.09 -19.25
C MET A 451 -0.45 5.36 -17.93
N ALA A 452 -1.04 6.20 -17.09
CA ALA A 452 -0.52 6.48 -15.78
C ALA A 452 -1.61 6.79 -14.77
N THR A 453 -1.29 6.61 -13.50
CA THR A 453 -2.13 7.02 -12.37
C THR A 453 -1.25 7.70 -11.33
N ALA A 454 -1.88 8.48 -10.45
CA ALA A 454 -1.29 8.93 -9.21
C ALA A 454 -2.20 8.46 -8.07
N PRO A 455 -1.69 8.35 -6.83
CA PRO A 455 -2.53 8.01 -5.68
C PRO A 455 -3.80 8.88 -5.65
N GLY A 456 -4.98 8.26 -5.59
CA GLY A 456 -6.25 8.98 -5.52
C GLY A 456 -6.83 9.38 -6.88
N LYS A 457 -6.14 9.07 -7.99
CA LYS A 457 -6.51 9.50 -9.34
C LYS A 457 -6.84 8.32 -10.24
N PRO A 458 -7.82 8.45 -11.14
CA PRO A 458 -8.09 7.41 -12.14
C PRO A 458 -6.88 7.21 -13.06
N TRP A 459 -6.83 6.05 -13.71
CA TRP A 459 -5.89 5.78 -14.79
C TRP A 459 -6.23 6.67 -15.99
N LYS A 460 -5.22 7.33 -16.55
CA LYS A 460 -5.33 8.24 -17.70
C LYS A 460 -4.28 7.93 -18.74
N ILE A 461 -4.53 8.35 -19.97
CA ILE A 461 -3.52 8.32 -21.02
C ILE A 461 -2.79 9.65 -21.10
N TYR A 462 -1.47 9.55 -21.21
CA TYR A 462 -0.56 10.67 -21.35
C TYR A 462 0.29 10.52 -22.62
N LEU A 463 0.66 11.67 -23.18
CA LEU A 463 1.67 11.79 -24.23
C LEU A 463 2.87 12.55 -23.69
N VAL A 464 4.06 12.06 -24.02
CA VAL A 464 5.31 12.75 -23.74
C VAL A 464 6.22 12.71 -24.97
N SER A 465 7.02 13.75 -25.17
CA SER A 465 8.06 13.74 -26.20
C SER A 465 9.13 12.70 -25.86
N ALA A 466 9.65 12.04 -26.89
CA ALA A 466 10.77 11.11 -26.78
C ALA A 466 12.04 11.77 -26.23
N ASP A 467 12.20 13.08 -26.46
CA ASP A 467 13.34 13.88 -26.02
C ASP A 467 13.12 14.49 -24.62
N GLY A 468 12.04 14.11 -23.93
CA GLY A 468 11.69 14.60 -22.60
C GLY A 468 10.74 15.80 -22.62
N GLY A 469 10.40 16.28 -21.42
CA GLY A 469 9.39 17.31 -21.20
C GLY A 469 8.26 16.82 -20.30
N THR A 470 7.25 17.65 -20.12
CA THR A 470 6.13 17.35 -19.22
C THR A 470 5.12 16.43 -19.92
N PRO A 471 4.77 15.27 -19.34
CA PRO A 471 3.67 14.46 -19.84
C PRO A 471 2.36 15.24 -19.86
N GLN A 472 1.66 15.19 -20.98
CA GLN A 472 0.38 15.87 -21.18
C GLN A 472 -0.73 14.84 -21.22
N GLN A 473 -1.74 15.05 -20.38
CA GLN A 473 -2.95 14.24 -20.42
C GLN A 473 -3.66 14.47 -21.74
N VAL A 474 -4.08 13.38 -22.35
CA VAL A 474 -4.68 13.43 -23.70
C VAL A 474 -6.12 13.90 -23.67
N MET A 475 -6.84 13.58 -22.59
CA MET A 475 -8.27 13.82 -22.43
C MET A 475 -8.59 14.33 -21.02
N PRO A 476 -9.30 15.46 -20.84
CA PRO A 476 -9.60 16.01 -19.51
C PRO A 476 -10.77 15.32 -18.77
N GLU A 477 -11.52 14.44 -19.44
CA GLU A 477 -12.69 13.75 -18.85
C GLU A 477 -12.32 12.90 -17.64
N GLU A 478 -13.18 12.79 -16.64
CA GLU A 478 -12.95 12.04 -15.39
C GLU A 478 -13.33 10.53 -15.50
N ARG A 479 -12.83 9.83 -16.51
CA ARG A 479 -12.99 8.36 -16.67
C ARG A 479 -11.68 7.59 -16.64
N HIS A 480 -11.73 6.29 -16.35
CA HIS A 480 -10.54 5.45 -16.48
C HIS A 480 -10.23 5.14 -17.94
N GLU A 481 -8.96 5.29 -18.32
CA GLU A 481 -8.43 5.05 -19.65
C GLU A 481 -7.25 4.11 -19.55
N ALA A 482 -7.18 3.13 -20.44
CA ALA A 482 -6.17 2.10 -20.38
C ALA A 482 -5.69 1.64 -21.75
N ASP A 483 -4.45 1.16 -21.72
CA ASP A 483 -3.80 0.41 -22.77
C ASP A 483 -3.82 1.08 -24.16
N PRO A 484 -3.25 2.29 -24.28
CA PRO A 484 -3.23 3.03 -25.53
C PRO A 484 -2.47 2.29 -26.62
N ASN A 485 -2.90 2.43 -27.88
CA ASN A 485 -2.17 1.91 -29.04
C ASN A 485 -2.35 2.81 -30.27
N TRP A 486 -1.26 3.05 -31.01
CA TRP A 486 -1.26 3.95 -32.17
C TRP A 486 -1.82 3.27 -33.42
N SER A 487 -2.54 4.02 -34.24
CA SER A 487 -2.77 3.64 -35.63
C SER A 487 -1.43 3.60 -36.41
N ALA A 488 -1.36 2.81 -37.47
CA ALA A 488 -0.14 2.62 -38.25
C ALA A 488 0.41 3.93 -38.86
N ASP A 489 -0.47 4.89 -39.16
CA ASP A 489 -0.13 6.21 -39.67
C ASP A 489 0.15 7.25 -38.58
N GLY A 490 -0.17 6.94 -37.31
CA GLY A 490 0.01 7.83 -36.16
C GLY A 490 -1.02 8.96 -36.06
N HIS A 491 -2.08 8.96 -36.88
CA HIS A 491 -3.15 9.96 -36.81
C HIS A 491 -4.20 9.66 -35.75
N SER A 492 -4.21 8.46 -35.18
CA SER A 492 -5.18 8.06 -34.18
C SER A 492 -4.56 7.23 -33.06
N LEU A 493 -5.22 7.27 -31.89
CA LEU A 493 -4.90 6.44 -30.74
C LEU A 493 -6.15 5.67 -30.32
N VAL A 494 -6.07 4.34 -30.27
CA VAL A 494 -7.12 3.49 -29.71
C VAL A 494 -6.83 3.19 -28.24
N PHE A 495 -7.86 3.14 -27.41
CA PHE A 495 -7.74 2.81 -25.99
C PHE A 495 -9.04 2.24 -25.41
N GLY A 496 -8.94 1.55 -24.27
CA GLY A 496 -10.09 0.99 -23.56
C GLY A 496 -10.30 1.61 -22.18
N GLY A 497 -11.29 1.11 -21.43
CA GLY A 497 -11.40 1.34 -19.99
C GLY A 497 -10.44 0.45 -19.18
N ALA A 498 -10.35 0.71 -17.87
CA ALA A 498 -9.54 -0.08 -16.92
C ALA A 498 -10.46 -0.96 -16.04
N PRO A 499 -10.92 -2.14 -16.49
CA PRO A 499 -11.87 -2.96 -15.73
C PRO A 499 -11.33 -3.37 -14.35
N TRP A 500 -10.02 -3.62 -14.22
CA TRP A 500 -9.39 -3.94 -12.93
C TRP A 500 -9.50 -2.81 -11.90
N ALA A 501 -9.51 -1.55 -12.35
CA ALA A 501 -9.69 -0.40 -11.48
C ALA A 501 -11.16 -0.20 -11.06
N GLN A 502 -12.09 -0.95 -11.66
CA GLN A 502 -13.54 -0.88 -11.41
C GLN A 502 -14.11 -2.20 -10.89
N GLY A 503 -13.28 -3.10 -10.36
CA GLY A 503 -13.74 -4.39 -9.83
C GLY A 503 -14.26 -5.35 -10.91
N TRP A 504 -13.73 -5.24 -12.13
CA TRP A 504 -14.04 -6.12 -13.28
C TRP A 504 -15.52 -6.13 -13.71
N ILE A 505 -16.23 -5.01 -13.53
CA ILE A 505 -17.63 -4.87 -13.96
C ILE A 505 -17.69 -4.79 -15.50
N ALA A 506 -18.17 -5.85 -16.15
CA ALA A 506 -18.21 -5.98 -17.61
C ALA A 506 -19.03 -4.90 -18.34
N GLY A 507 -20.03 -4.29 -17.69
CA GLY A 507 -20.89 -3.26 -18.29
C GLY A 507 -20.28 -1.85 -18.34
N GLY A 508 -19.05 -1.65 -17.86
CA GLY A 508 -18.43 -0.33 -17.69
C GLY A 508 -17.33 0.03 -18.69
N THR A 509 -17.01 -0.83 -19.67
CA THR A 509 -15.90 -0.60 -20.61
C THR A 509 -16.38 -0.54 -22.06
N ALA A 510 -15.65 0.22 -22.87
CA ALA A 510 -15.77 0.24 -24.33
C ALA A 510 -14.42 0.61 -24.93
N ILE A 511 -14.28 0.46 -26.25
CA ILE A 511 -13.10 0.89 -26.99
C ILE A 511 -13.38 2.26 -27.59
N HIS A 512 -12.41 3.15 -27.45
CA HIS A 512 -12.47 4.52 -27.94
C HIS A 512 -11.33 4.78 -28.92
N VAL A 513 -11.59 5.65 -29.89
CA VAL A 513 -10.62 6.12 -30.85
C VAL A 513 -10.50 7.64 -30.70
N LEU A 514 -9.28 8.10 -30.49
CA LEU A 514 -8.93 9.51 -30.48
C LEU A 514 -8.32 9.91 -31.81
N ASP A 515 -8.81 11.00 -32.39
CA ASP A 515 -8.17 11.68 -33.52
C ASP A 515 -7.10 12.65 -32.99
N MET A 516 -5.85 12.47 -33.44
CA MET A 516 -4.69 13.20 -32.94
C MET A 516 -4.62 14.66 -33.40
N LYS A 517 -5.39 15.04 -34.43
CA LYS A 517 -5.38 16.39 -34.99
C LYS A 517 -6.46 17.27 -34.34
N THR A 518 -7.64 16.69 -34.15
CA THR A 518 -8.83 17.38 -33.64
C THR A 518 -9.01 17.17 -32.14
N HIS A 519 -8.32 16.20 -31.54
CA HIS A 519 -8.50 15.76 -30.15
C HIS A 519 -9.93 15.29 -29.85
N GLN A 520 -10.70 14.89 -30.87
CA GLN A 520 -12.03 14.34 -30.69
C GLN A 520 -11.96 12.84 -30.43
N VAL A 521 -12.81 12.37 -29.50
CA VAL A 521 -12.95 10.95 -29.20
C VAL A 521 -14.31 10.44 -29.66
N SER A 522 -14.29 9.28 -30.30
CA SER A 522 -15.47 8.51 -30.65
C SER A 522 -15.39 7.12 -30.04
N THR A 523 -16.55 6.53 -29.75
CA THR A 523 -16.64 5.13 -29.34
C THR A 523 -16.62 4.25 -30.59
N LEU A 524 -15.78 3.21 -30.57
CA LEU A 524 -15.74 2.22 -31.65
C LEU A 524 -17.04 1.40 -31.62
N PRO A 525 -17.83 1.36 -32.71
CA PRO A 525 -19.14 0.71 -32.69
C PRO A 525 -19.09 -0.77 -32.28
N GLY A 526 -20.03 -1.19 -31.43
CA GLY A 526 -20.15 -2.59 -30.99
C GLY A 526 -19.04 -3.07 -30.05
N SER A 527 -18.31 -2.15 -29.43
CA SER A 527 -17.19 -2.46 -28.53
C SER A 527 -17.57 -2.50 -27.04
N GLU A 528 -18.86 -2.40 -26.71
CA GLU A 528 -19.35 -2.43 -25.33
C GLU A 528 -18.91 -3.71 -24.62
N GLY A 529 -18.33 -3.55 -23.42
CA GLY A 529 -17.75 -4.62 -22.60
C GLY A 529 -16.38 -5.12 -23.03
N LEU A 530 -15.77 -4.51 -24.07
CA LEU A 530 -14.42 -4.80 -24.52
C LEU A 530 -13.38 -3.85 -23.90
N TYR A 531 -12.13 -4.31 -23.81
CA TYR A 531 -10.98 -3.55 -23.33
C TYR A 531 -9.66 -4.05 -23.96
N SER A 532 -8.54 -3.38 -23.64
CA SER A 532 -7.18 -3.71 -24.12
C SER A 532 -7.06 -3.77 -25.65
N PRO A 533 -7.35 -2.69 -26.39
CA PRO A 533 -7.31 -2.71 -27.84
C PRO A 533 -5.88 -2.67 -28.41
N ARG A 534 -5.64 -3.36 -29.52
CA ARG A 534 -4.41 -3.31 -30.30
C ARG A 534 -4.71 -3.10 -31.78
N TRP A 535 -4.10 -2.09 -32.38
CA TRP A 535 -4.10 -1.93 -33.82
C TRP A 535 -3.15 -2.92 -34.47
N SER A 536 -3.59 -3.51 -35.57
CA SER A 536 -2.71 -4.28 -36.46
C SER A 536 -1.69 -3.35 -37.13
N PRO A 537 -0.47 -3.84 -37.42
CA PRO A 537 0.59 -3.02 -38.04
C PRO A 537 0.24 -2.44 -39.40
N ASP A 538 -0.69 -3.06 -40.14
CA ASP A 538 -1.17 -2.60 -41.44
C ASP A 538 -2.31 -1.56 -41.33
N GLY A 539 -2.81 -1.30 -40.12
CA GLY A 539 -3.89 -0.36 -39.88
C GLY A 539 -5.30 -0.91 -40.13
N ARG A 540 -5.46 -2.17 -40.55
CA ARG A 540 -6.75 -2.68 -41.06
C ARG A 540 -7.66 -3.24 -39.98
N HIS A 541 -7.09 -3.81 -38.94
CA HIS A 541 -7.81 -4.52 -37.88
C HIS A 541 -7.49 -3.99 -36.49
N ILE A 542 -8.43 -4.15 -35.56
CA ILE A 542 -8.22 -3.95 -34.12
C ILE A 542 -8.56 -5.25 -33.40
N VAL A 543 -7.69 -5.70 -32.50
CA VAL A 543 -7.97 -6.83 -31.61
C VAL A 543 -8.25 -6.33 -30.22
N ALA A 544 -9.24 -6.93 -29.54
CA ALA A 544 -9.57 -6.63 -28.16
C ALA A 544 -10.09 -7.88 -27.42
N GLN A 545 -10.29 -7.74 -26.12
CA GLN A 545 -10.79 -8.80 -25.25
C GLN A 545 -12.00 -8.29 -24.44
N PRO A 546 -12.96 -9.17 -24.08
CA PRO A 546 -14.00 -8.84 -23.10
C PRO A 546 -13.41 -8.82 -21.68
N ALA A 547 -14.02 -8.08 -20.75
CA ALA A 547 -13.51 -7.89 -19.38
C ALA A 547 -13.16 -9.18 -18.59
N ASN A 548 -13.69 -10.35 -18.97
CA ASN A 548 -13.36 -11.64 -18.35
C ASN A 548 -12.12 -12.35 -18.95
N SER A 549 -11.50 -11.75 -19.98
CA SER A 549 -10.27 -12.21 -20.65
C SER A 549 -10.32 -13.64 -21.21
N GLN A 550 -11.51 -14.17 -21.54
CA GLN A 550 -11.70 -15.56 -22.00
C GLN A 550 -11.60 -15.75 -23.52
N LYS A 551 -11.58 -14.67 -24.30
CA LYS A 551 -11.50 -14.73 -25.77
C LYS A 551 -10.92 -13.47 -26.38
N PHE A 552 -10.47 -13.59 -27.62
CA PHE A 552 -10.14 -12.47 -28.49
C PHE A 552 -11.26 -12.20 -29.49
N LEU A 553 -11.55 -10.92 -29.72
CA LEU A 553 -12.35 -10.45 -30.85
C LEU A 553 -11.47 -9.61 -31.78
N ILE A 554 -11.82 -9.61 -33.06
CA ILE A 554 -11.18 -8.80 -34.09
C ILE A 554 -12.22 -7.93 -34.78
N PHE A 555 -11.89 -6.66 -34.95
CA PHE A 555 -12.66 -5.66 -35.69
C PHE A 555 -11.98 -5.40 -37.02
N ASP A 556 -12.73 -5.44 -38.13
CA ASP A 556 -12.25 -5.02 -39.45
C ASP A 556 -12.73 -3.59 -39.73
N TRP A 557 -11.78 -2.69 -39.99
CA TRP A 557 -12.02 -1.26 -40.14
C TRP A 557 -12.83 -0.91 -41.38
N ASN A 558 -12.74 -1.72 -42.45
CA ASN A 558 -13.46 -1.45 -43.69
C ASN A 558 -14.94 -1.82 -43.59
N SER A 559 -15.22 -2.98 -42.99
CA SER A 559 -16.58 -3.49 -42.83
C SER A 559 -17.27 -2.99 -41.56
N GLN A 560 -16.52 -2.41 -40.62
CA GLN A 560 -16.98 -1.93 -39.32
C GLN A 560 -17.68 -3.03 -38.50
N LYS A 561 -17.12 -4.24 -38.51
CA LYS A 561 -17.71 -5.43 -37.85
C LYS A 561 -16.71 -6.15 -36.95
N TRP A 562 -17.22 -6.62 -35.82
CA TRP A 562 -16.54 -7.53 -34.92
C TRP A 562 -16.77 -8.99 -35.31
N ALA A 563 -15.75 -9.82 -35.09
CA ALA A 563 -15.84 -11.27 -35.17
C ALA A 563 -15.05 -11.92 -34.02
N ASP A 564 -15.52 -13.07 -33.54
CA ASP A 564 -14.72 -13.89 -32.63
C ASP A 564 -13.46 -14.38 -33.35
N LEU A 565 -12.31 -14.22 -32.69
CA LEU A 565 -11.01 -14.65 -33.23
C LEU A 565 -10.55 -15.96 -32.62
N ALA A 566 -10.52 -16.07 -31.29
CA ALA A 566 -10.16 -17.31 -30.58
C ALA A 566 -10.69 -17.30 -29.14
N SER A 567 -11.20 -18.45 -28.66
CA SER A 567 -11.66 -18.64 -27.28
C SER A 567 -10.55 -19.24 -26.42
N VAL A 568 -9.69 -18.37 -25.89
CA VAL A 568 -8.55 -18.73 -25.03
C VAL A 568 -8.42 -17.74 -23.88
N PRO A 569 -8.18 -18.21 -22.64
CA PRO A 569 -7.83 -17.32 -21.53
C PRO A 569 -6.48 -16.67 -21.79
N ALA A 570 -6.48 -15.35 -21.99
CA ALA A 570 -5.30 -14.62 -22.44
C ALA A 570 -5.09 -13.33 -21.66
N GLY A 571 -3.87 -13.15 -21.16
CA GLY A 571 -3.40 -11.93 -20.54
C GLY A 571 -2.92 -10.92 -21.57
N MET A 572 -1.84 -10.22 -21.23
CA MET A 572 -1.24 -9.22 -22.10
C MET A 572 -0.84 -9.80 -23.46
N PHE A 573 -1.12 -9.04 -24.53
CA PHE A 573 -0.89 -9.47 -25.89
C PHE A 573 -0.41 -8.32 -26.80
N ALA A 574 0.22 -8.72 -27.91
CA ALA A 574 0.71 -7.82 -28.95
C ALA A 574 0.71 -8.50 -30.33
N PHE A 575 0.56 -7.70 -31.39
CA PHE A 575 0.76 -8.18 -32.75
C PHE A 575 2.23 -8.52 -33.02
N SER A 576 2.47 -9.46 -33.92
CA SER A 576 3.74 -9.60 -34.61
C SER A 576 4.00 -8.38 -35.50
N ARG A 577 5.28 -8.07 -35.79
CA ARG A 577 5.64 -6.92 -36.64
C ARG A 577 5.04 -7.00 -38.06
N ASP A 578 4.85 -8.21 -38.58
CA ASP A 578 4.26 -8.48 -39.88
C ASP A 578 2.72 -8.55 -39.85
N GLY A 579 2.10 -8.48 -38.66
CA GLY A 579 0.65 -8.54 -38.49
C GLY A 579 0.01 -9.92 -38.65
N ASN A 580 0.79 -10.98 -38.86
CA ASN A 580 0.27 -12.34 -39.09
C ASN A 580 -0.13 -13.10 -37.82
N PHE A 581 0.44 -12.71 -36.67
CA PHE A 581 0.25 -13.38 -35.39
C PHE A 581 -0.11 -12.40 -34.27
N ILE A 582 -0.78 -12.93 -33.25
CA ILE A 582 -0.95 -12.31 -31.95
C ILE A 582 -0.20 -13.15 -30.93
N TYR A 583 0.78 -12.55 -30.28
CA TYR A 583 1.50 -13.17 -29.18
C TYR A 583 0.86 -12.76 -27.86
N PHE A 584 0.69 -13.70 -26.94
CA PHE A 584 0.01 -13.46 -25.68
C PHE A 584 0.50 -14.36 -24.55
N ASP A 585 0.31 -13.89 -23.32
CA ASP A 585 0.51 -14.68 -22.10
C ASP A 585 -0.75 -15.49 -21.76
N GLY A 586 -0.59 -16.76 -21.36
CA GLY A 586 -1.70 -17.59 -20.88
C GLY A 586 -2.03 -17.34 -19.40
N PHE A 587 -3.31 -17.25 -19.05
CA PHE A 587 -3.80 -16.99 -17.68
C PHE A 587 -3.94 -18.23 -16.77
N THR A 588 -3.76 -19.46 -17.28
CA THR A 588 -4.09 -20.71 -16.54
C THR A 588 -2.87 -21.38 -15.90
N ALA A 589 -3.10 -22.41 -15.07
CA ALA A 589 -2.07 -23.20 -14.36
C ALA A 589 -0.97 -23.81 -15.27
N ASP A 590 -1.17 -23.81 -16.60
CA ASP A 590 -0.15 -24.13 -17.60
C ASP A 590 0.39 -22.87 -18.31
N ALA A 591 0.63 -21.81 -17.52
CA ALA A 591 1.08 -20.50 -17.99
C ALA A 591 2.26 -20.62 -18.96
N GLY A 592 2.18 -19.87 -20.04
CA GLY A 592 3.12 -19.95 -21.15
C GLY A 592 2.96 -18.81 -22.12
N PHE A 593 3.92 -18.69 -23.04
CA PHE A 593 3.83 -17.78 -24.17
C PHE A 593 3.19 -18.50 -25.34
N PHE A 594 2.19 -17.88 -25.93
CA PHE A 594 1.44 -18.45 -27.06
C PHE A 594 1.51 -17.49 -28.25
N ARG A 595 1.32 -18.06 -29.44
CA ARG A 595 0.99 -17.30 -30.64
C ARG A 595 -0.32 -17.80 -31.23
N LEU A 596 -1.14 -16.86 -31.69
CA LEU A 596 -2.36 -17.09 -32.43
C LEU A 596 -2.14 -16.59 -33.85
N ARG A 597 -2.25 -17.47 -34.84
CA ARG A 597 -2.19 -17.11 -36.26
C ARG A 597 -3.54 -16.61 -36.71
N ILE A 598 -3.60 -15.41 -37.29
CA ILE A 598 -4.87 -14.75 -37.58
C ILE A 598 -5.60 -15.40 -38.76
N SER A 599 -4.88 -15.87 -39.78
CA SER A 599 -5.44 -16.39 -41.02
C SER A 599 -6.30 -17.65 -40.83
N ASP A 600 -5.90 -18.55 -39.93
CA ASP A 600 -6.55 -19.84 -39.67
C ASP A 600 -7.00 -20.01 -38.21
N ARG A 601 -6.81 -18.98 -37.39
CA ARG A 601 -7.17 -18.93 -35.96
C ARG A 601 -6.48 -20.00 -35.11
N ARG A 602 -5.34 -20.51 -35.57
CA ARG A 602 -4.59 -21.55 -34.87
C ARG A 602 -3.79 -20.97 -33.71
N VAL A 603 -3.99 -21.53 -32.51
CA VAL A 603 -3.20 -21.22 -31.30
C VAL A 603 -2.09 -22.25 -31.13
N GLU A 604 -0.88 -21.77 -30.90
CA GLU A 604 0.31 -22.58 -30.67
C GLU A 604 1.03 -22.09 -29.41
N ARG A 605 1.40 -23.02 -28.52
CA ARG A 605 2.27 -22.72 -27.39
C ARG A 605 3.72 -22.68 -27.84
N LEU A 606 4.43 -21.63 -27.46
CA LEU A 606 5.85 -21.43 -27.78
C LEU A 606 6.75 -21.74 -26.59
N VAL A 607 6.34 -21.32 -25.40
CA VAL A 607 7.16 -21.42 -24.18
C VAL A 607 6.29 -21.82 -22.99
N SER A 608 6.84 -22.61 -22.08
CA SER A 608 6.28 -22.83 -20.75
C SER A 608 6.99 -21.94 -19.73
N TRP A 609 6.25 -21.30 -18.85
CA TRP A 609 6.83 -20.47 -17.78
C TRP A 609 7.08 -21.21 -16.47
N LYS A 610 6.89 -22.55 -16.47
CA LYS A 610 6.94 -23.38 -15.26
C LYS A 610 8.22 -23.19 -14.44
N ASP A 611 9.36 -23.02 -15.12
CA ASP A 611 10.68 -22.95 -14.51
C ASP A 611 11.22 -21.50 -14.40
N LEU A 612 10.36 -20.51 -14.60
CA LEU A 612 10.73 -19.09 -14.54
C LEU A 612 9.91 -18.35 -13.47
N ARG A 613 10.60 -17.87 -12.43
CA ARG A 613 10.02 -16.89 -11.50
C ARG A 613 9.90 -15.55 -12.22
N ARG A 614 8.68 -15.03 -12.38
CA ARG A 614 8.38 -13.81 -13.13
C ARG A 614 8.08 -12.64 -12.20
N ALA A 615 8.56 -11.45 -12.55
CA ALA A 615 8.34 -10.24 -11.76
C ALA A 615 7.01 -9.58 -12.12
N ASN A 616 6.32 -9.04 -11.12
CA ASN A 616 5.15 -8.19 -11.34
C ASN A 616 5.58 -6.77 -11.69
N GLY A 617 5.05 -6.26 -12.80
CA GLY A 617 5.03 -4.85 -13.14
C GLY A 617 3.84 -4.11 -12.53
N PRO A 618 3.60 -2.85 -12.93
CA PRO A 618 2.49 -2.03 -12.44
C PRO A 618 1.11 -2.66 -12.62
N LEU A 619 0.93 -3.49 -13.66
CA LEU A 619 -0.33 -4.18 -13.98
C LEU A 619 -0.20 -5.72 -13.88
N GLY A 620 0.79 -6.22 -13.15
CA GLY A 620 1.06 -7.65 -12.98
C GLY A 620 2.10 -8.19 -13.97
N LEU A 621 1.95 -9.44 -14.38
CA LEU A 621 2.95 -10.15 -15.20
C LEU A 621 3.00 -9.58 -16.62
N TRP A 622 4.21 -9.24 -17.08
CA TRP A 622 4.45 -8.70 -18.42
C TRP A 622 5.15 -9.72 -19.33
N VAL A 623 4.73 -9.74 -20.60
CA VAL A 623 5.43 -10.40 -21.70
C VAL A 623 5.47 -9.48 -22.92
N GLY A 624 6.46 -9.68 -23.78
CA GLY A 624 6.62 -8.91 -25.02
C GLY A 624 7.45 -9.65 -26.06
N GLN A 625 7.91 -8.92 -27.07
CA GLN A 625 8.78 -9.45 -28.12
C GLN A 625 9.97 -8.52 -28.34
N ALA A 626 11.13 -9.10 -28.58
CA ALA A 626 12.32 -8.38 -29.02
C ALA A 626 12.17 -7.96 -30.49
N PRO A 627 13.01 -7.03 -30.99
CA PRO A 627 12.99 -6.63 -32.41
C PRO A 627 13.16 -7.79 -33.40
N ASP A 628 13.80 -8.89 -32.98
CA ASP A 628 13.99 -10.12 -33.77
C ASP A 628 12.81 -11.11 -33.67
N GLY A 629 11.74 -10.77 -32.93
CA GLY A 629 10.56 -11.61 -32.70
C GLY A 629 10.68 -12.61 -31.56
N SER A 630 11.81 -12.66 -30.85
CA SER A 630 11.98 -13.57 -29.71
C SER A 630 11.08 -13.17 -28.53
N PRO A 631 10.51 -14.13 -27.78
CA PRO A 631 9.76 -13.84 -26.56
C PRO A 631 10.61 -13.11 -25.52
N LEU A 632 10.03 -12.07 -24.93
CA LEU A 632 10.57 -11.34 -23.79
C LEU A 632 9.68 -11.50 -22.57
N VAL A 633 10.30 -11.59 -21.40
CA VAL A 633 9.62 -11.69 -20.11
C VAL A 633 10.50 -11.06 -19.03
N VAL A 634 9.89 -10.57 -17.95
CA VAL A 634 10.63 -10.06 -16.80
C VAL A 634 10.79 -11.18 -15.77
N ARG A 635 12.03 -11.60 -15.54
CA ARG A 635 12.41 -12.51 -14.46
C ARG A 635 12.44 -11.75 -13.14
N ASP A 636 11.91 -12.36 -12.09
CA ASP A 636 12.03 -11.83 -10.74
C ASP A 636 13.40 -12.21 -10.17
N VAL A 637 14.21 -11.19 -9.89
CA VAL A 637 15.50 -11.31 -9.20
C VAL A 637 15.48 -10.58 -7.87
N GLY A 638 14.29 -10.17 -7.42
CA GLY A 638 14.05 -9.58 -6.12
C GLY A 638 13.96 -10.60 -5.00
N THR A 639 13.92 -10.11 -3.77
CA THR A 639 13.78 -10.94 -2.57
C THR A 639 12.39 -10.73 -1.97
N GLN A 640 11.72 -11.80 -1.57
CA GLN A 640 10.54 -11.73 -0.72
C GLN A 640 10.59 -12.88 0.28
N GLU A 641 10.56 -12.56 1.57
CA GLU A 641 10.75 -13.54 2.65
C GLU A 641 9.89 -13.18 3.86
N ALA A 642 9.64 -14.17 4.71
CA ALA A 642 9.11 -13.93 6.05
C ALA A 642 10.24 -13.50 6.98
N TYR A 643 9.98 -12.49 7.80
CA TYR A 643 10.90 -11.99 8.82
C TYR A 643 10.21 -11.94 10.17
N ALA A 644 10.98 -12.10 11.24
CA ALA A 644 10.57 -11.84 12.60
C ALA A 644 11.28 -10.58 13.09
N LEU A 645 10.51 -9.54 13.41
CA LEU A 645 11.00 -8.28 13.97
C LEU A 645 10.93 -8.36 15.49
N ASP A 646 11.98 -7.93 16.19
CA ASP A 646 11.99 -7.85 17.65
C ASP A 646 11.15 -6.64 18.08
N TRP A 647 10.01 -6.92 18.71
CA TRP A 647 9.00 -5.93 19.07
C TRP A 647 9.15 -5.52 20.54
N GLU A 648 9.32 -4.23 20.76
CA GLU A 648 9.43 -3.64 22.09
C GLU A 648 8.30 -2.63 22.28
N ALA A 649 7.32 -3.00 23.11
CA ALA A 649 6.25 -2.12 23.54
C ALA A 649 6.29 -1.90 25.06
N PRO A 650 6.03 -0.68 25.54
CA PRO A 650 5.93 -0.36 26.96
C PRO A 650 4.63 -0.79 27.63
#